data_AF-A0A942GDW2-F1
#
_entry.id   AF-A0A942GDW2-F1
#
_cell.length_a   1.000
_cell.length_b   1.000
_cell.length_c   1.000
_cell.angle_alpha   90.00
_cell.angle_beta   90.00
_cell.angle_gamma   90.00
#
_symmetry.space_group_name_H-M   'P 1'
#
loop_
_entity.id
_entity.type
_entity.pdbx_description
1 polymer ?
#
loop_
_entity_poly.entity_id
_entity_poly.type
_entity_poly.pdbx_seq_one_letter_code
_entity_poly.pdbx_strand_id
1 'polypeptide(L)'
;MAETTADEITITDEAPGKPLEVVRNGRKAGLKFERYFTKAGVHPYDEIEWELRDAVLTNWRDQSVSFEQRGVEFPSSWSMMATVIVAQKYFRGTLGTPERERSVRQMIDRVADTIGGWGTQGGYFTDEESAEVFVAELKHLLVNQKAAFNSPVWFNVGAEEHPQCSACFILSVEDTMSSILNWYVEEGTIFKGGSGAGINLSSIRSSKEILKGGGEASGPVSFMRGADASAGTIKSGGKTRRAAKMVILNVDHPDIEEFIWTKAREEKKVRVLREAGFDMDLDGEDYASIQYQNANNSVRVTDEFMQAYEQDRDYELRAVTTGEVIETKSARDVMRQLSQASWECADPGLQYDTTINDWHTTPESGRINGSNPCSEYMHLDNSACNLASLNLKKFYDYEAGRFDVEAYRRAIEVIFTAQEIVVGFSSYPTEAIGENAIAYRQLGLGYANLGGLLMSIGLPYDSDEGRAWCGALTALMTGHAYKTSAEIAKVTGPFAGYKKNEKPMLRVIGKHRDAVEDIDPRPVPKDLLNAARKSWDDALKVGEKHGFRNAQASVLAPTGTIGLMMDCDTTGIEPDLGLVKMKKMVGGGSISIVNQTVPQALRFLGYSEEQIEAVVAYIDENKSIHGAPALREEHTKVFQCAMGDDAIHYYGHVKMMAAAQPFLSGAISKTCNLPEDATVEDVEQLHYDAWKMGIKAIAIYRDNCKVAQPLSVSKKSDASVPAAASAEAGEVAHVPMRRKLPKTRPSQTTSFKVGDAKGYITTGEYPGDGVGELFIKLGKQGSTLSGLLDAFAISVSIGLQYGVPLESYVSKFMNMRFEPAGMTDDPEIRFTTSIVDYLARKMAIEYLPYDKREGLGIFTIEERTAMLDEGNGHEEPAVPKAPTAEAVAAAKELPRFEGGSVPVDHDAPMCFECGIKMKRAGACHVCESCGTTSGCS
;
A
#
# COMPACT_ATOMS: atom_id res chain seq x y z
N MET A 1 -10.40 68.46 -14.26
CA MET A 1 -9.60 68.06 -15.44
C MET A 1 -8.15 68.00 -15.01
N ALA A 2 -7.69 66.79 -14.70
CA ALA A 2 -6.30 66.37 -14.71
C ALA A 2 -6.38 64.93 -15.24
N GLU A 3 -5.92 64.73 -16.46
CA GLU A 3 -5.97 63.47 -17.20
C GLU A 3 -5.18 62.41 -16.42
N THR A 4 -5.87 61.36 -15.97
CA THR A 4 -5.24 60.08 -15.66
C THR A 4 -4.78 59.49 -16.98
N THR A 5 -3.50 59.69 -17.32
CA THR A 5 -2.83 59.05 -18.44
C THR A 5 -3.00 57.53 -18.31
N ALA A 6 -3.59 56.91 -19.33
CA ALA A 6 -3.61 55.46 -19.47
C ALA A 6 -2.15 54.95 -19.54
N ASP A 7 -1.79 54.00 -18.67
CA ASP A 7 -0.49 53.34 -18.74
C ASP A 7 -0.37 52.62 -20.10
N GLU A 8 0.61 53.01 -20.93
CA GLU A 8 0.95 52.28 -22.16
C GLU A 8 1.60 50.94 -21.80
N ILE A 9 0.93 49.84 -22.14
CA ILE A 9 1.47 48.47 -22.08
C ILE A 9 1.79 48.07 -23.52
N THR A 10 3.06 47.81 -23.81
CA THR A 10 3.49 47.31 -25.12
C THR A 10 3.84 45.84 -24.97
N ILE A 11 3.17 44.99 -25.76
CA ILE A 11 3.46 43.56 -25.87
C ILE A 11 4.05 43.36 -27.27
N THR A 12 5.32 42.99 -27.36
CA THR A 12 5.95 42.61 -28.63
C THR A 12 5.81 41.11 -28.83
N ASP A 13 4.98 40.73 -29.80
CA ASP A 13 4.72 39.34 -30.18
C ASP A 13 5.79 38.89 -31.19
N GLU A 14 6.89 38.29 -30.71
CA GLU A 14 7.90 37.67 -31.57
C GLU A 14 7.93 36.16 -31.36
N ALA A 15 7.34 35.42 -32.31
CA ALA A 15 7.47 33.98 -32.57
C ALA A 15 7.18 33.00 -31.39
N PRO A 16 6.60 31.82 -31.67
CA PRO A 16 6.44 30.79 -30.65
C PRO A 16 7.80 30.38 -30.05
N GLY A 17 7.96 30.54 -28.73
CA GLY A 17 9.16 30.08 -28.00
C GLY A 17 10.11 31.17 -27.48
N LYS A 18 9.83 32.47 -27.70
CA LYS A 18 10.54 33.56 -26.99
C LYS A 18 9.73 34.07 -25.78
N PRO A 19 10.38 34.49 -24.67
CA PRO A 19 9.69 35.08 -23.53
C PRO A 19 8.97 36.37 -23.93
N LEU A 20 7.73 36.54 -23.48
CA LEU A 20 6.96 37.77 -23.66
C LEU A 20 7.66 38.91 -22.90
N GLU A 21 8.20 39.90 -23.62
CA GLU A 21 8.66 41.13 -23.00
C GLU A 21 7.46 42.04 -22.72
N VAL A 22 6.99 42.01 -21.47
CA VAL A 22 6.00 42.98 -20.98
C VAL A 22 6.75 44.16 -20.37
N VAL A 23 6.80 45.27 -21.10
CA VAL A 23 7.40 46.53 -20.63
C VAL A 23 6.29 47.46 -20.15
N ARG A 24 6.39 47.97 -18.91
CA ARG A 24 5.48 48.98 -18.35
C ARG A 24 6.28 50.19 -17.89
N ASN A 25 6.01 51.37 -18.45
CA ASN A 25 6.73 52.62 -18.14
C ASN A 25 8.26 52.52 -18.26
N GLY A 26 8.75 51.79 -19.27
CA GLY A 26 10.20 51.62 -19.52
C GLY A 26 10.92 50.69 -18.53
N ARG A 27 10.20 49.98 -17.65
CA ARG A 27 10.75 48.93 -16.78
C ARG A 27 10.11 47.57 -17.12
N LYS A 28 10.91 46.51 -17.05
CA LYS A 28 10.44 45.13 -17.23
C LYS A 28 9.40 44.82 -16.14
N ALA A 29 8.19 44.46 -16.52
CA ALA A 29 7.21 43.96 -15.56
C ALA A 29 7.66 42.57 -15.13
N GLY A 30 7.87 42.35 -13.82
CA GLY A 30 8.26 41.06 -13.28
C GLY A 30 7.88 40.94 -11.81
N LEU A 31 7.94 39.72 -11.28
CA LEU A 31 7.75 39.46 -9.85
C LEU A 31 8.95 40.02 -9.08
N LYS A 32 8.65 40.63 -7.94
CA LYS A 32 9.65 41.06 -6.97
C LYS A 32 9.58 40.14 -5.77
N PHE A 33 10.69 39.52 -5.42
CA PHE A 33 10.81 38.70 -4.22
C PHE A 33 11.51 39.48 -3.12
N GLU A 34 11.05 39.33 -1.89
CA GLU A 34 11.67 39.90 -0.70
C GLU A 34 12.27 38.77 0.13
N ARG A 35 13.44 39.00 0.73
CA ARG A 35 14.07 38.02 1.61
C ARG A 35 13.25 37.88 2.89
N TYR A 36 12.91 36.64 3.23
CA TYR A 36 12.21 36.30 4.47
C TYR A 36 13.00 35.27 5.27
N PHE A 37 13.38 34.17 4.63
CA PHE A 37 14.15 33.10 5.27
C PHE A 37 15.66 33.32 5.19
N THR A 38 16.12 34.14 4.24
CA THR A 38 17.55 34.34 3.97
C THR A 38 18.01 35.76 4.32
N LYS A 39 19.34 35.94 4.43
CA LYS A 39 19.96 37.25 4.67
C LYS A 39 20.77 37.68 3.45
N ALA A 40 20.77 38.99 3.16
CA ALA A 40 21.59 39.53 2.09
C ALA A 40 23.08 39.27 2.37
N GLY A 41 23.80 38.78 1.34
CA GLY A 41 25.23 38.48 1.43
C GLY A 41 25.61 37.21 2.21
N VAL A 42 24.64 36.42 2.68
CA VAL A 42 24.87 35.13 3.36
C VAL A 42 24.27 34.01 2.51
N HIS A 43 25.06 32.99 2.15
CA HIS A 43 24.53 31.86 1.40
C HIS A 43 23.66 30.98 2.32
N PRO A 44 22.49 30.48 1.88
CA PRO A 44 21.59 29.70 2.74
C PRO A 44 22.23 28.48 3.41
N TYR A 45 23.27 27.91 2.81
CA TYR A 45 23.99 26.76 3.36
C TYR A 45 25.05 27.11 4.41
N ASP A 46 25.45 28.39 4.53
CA ASP A 46 26.46 28.84 5.49
C ASP A 46 25.89 28.91 6.91
N GLU A 47 24.57 28.99 7.04
CA GLU A 47 23.84 28.97 8.31
C GLU A 47 23.54 27.55 8.81
N ILE A 48 24.03 26.52 8.10
CA ILE A 48 23.72 25.12 8.36
C ILE A 48 25.00 24.39 8.76
N GLU A 49 24.88 23.51 9.75
CA GLU A 49 25.94 22.57 10.13
C GLU A 49 25.87 21.31 9.24
N TRP A 50 27.03 20.87 8.73
CA TRP A 50 27.13 19.78 7.77
C TRP A 50 28.01 18.66 8.32
N GLU A 51 27.66 17.43 7.99
CA GLU A 51 28.43 16.25 8.36
C GLU A 51 28.56 15.27 7.21
N LEU A 52 29.67 14.54 7.21
CA LEU A 52 29.89 13.39 6.33
C LEU A 52 29.39 12.14 7.05
N ARG A 53 28.56 11.35 6.37
CA ARG A 53 28.03 10.09 6.88
C ARG A 53 27.95 9.04 5.78
N ASP A 54 27.82 7.78 6.17
CA ASP A 54 27.70 6.65 5.24
C ASP A 54 26.23 6.27 5.09
N ALA A 55 25.73 6.31 3.85
CA ALA A 55 24.37 5.85 3.54
C ALA A 55 24.40 4.35 3.25
N VAL A 56 24.00 3.53 4.22
CA VAL A 56 24.00 2.06 4.11
C VAL A 56 22.59 1.51 4.35
N LEU A 57 22.14 0.63 3.47
CA LEU A 57 20.88 -0.09 3.60
C LEU A 57 21.16 -1.60 3.62
N THR A 58 20.94 -2.24 4.77
CA THR A 58 21.08 -3.68 4.95
C THR A 58 19.73 -4.40 4.91
N ASN A 59 19.71 -5.58 4.31
CA ASN A 59 18.57 -6.50 4.33
C ASN A 59 18.56 -7.22 5.67
N TRP A 60 17.50 -7.07 6.47
CA TRP A 60 17.39 -7.69 7.79
C TRP A 60 17.38 -9.23 7.77
N ARG A 61 16.92 -9.87 6.67
CA ARG A 61 16.76 -11.34 6.61
C ARG A 61 18.11 -12.06 6.55
N ASP A 62 19.06 -11.51 5.79
CA ASP A 62 20.38 -12.13 5.54
C ASP A 62 21.55 -11.20 5.91
N GLN A 63 21.26 -9.99 6.41
CA GLN A 63 22.21 -8.93 6.73
C GLN A 63 23.04 -8.46 5.52
N SER A 64 22.62 -8.78 4.29
CA SER A 64 23.31 -8.35 3.06
C SER A 64 23.13 -6.85 2.81
N VAL A 65 24.12 -6.21 2.21
CA VAL A 65 24.05 -4.79 1.85
C VAL A 65 23.32 -4.65 0.51
N SER A 66 22.13 -4.05 0.54
CA SER A 66 21.31 -3.79 -0.65
C SER A 66 21.66 -2.48 -1.36
N PHE A 67 22.19 -1.50 -0.61
CA PHE A 67 22.71 -0.24 -1.13
C PHE A 67 23.76 0.33 -0.17
N GLU A 68 24.83 0.89 -0.72
CA GLU A 68 25.85 1.60 0.06
C GLU A 68 26.43 2.76 -0.76
N GLN A 69 26.52 3.94 -0.14
CA GLN A 69 27.29 5.07 -0.63
C GLN A 69 27.96 5.78 0.57
N ARG A 70 29.29 5.70 0.64
CA ARG A 70 30.07 6.24 1.77
C ARG A 70 30.47 7.70 1.60
N GLY A 71 30.67 8.40 2.71
CA GLY A 71 31.12 9.79 2.76
C GLY A 71 30.21 10.72 1.97
N VAL A 72 28.90 10.62 2.21
CA VAL A 72 27.92 11.56 1.68
C VAL A 72 27.71 12.72 2.65
N GLU A 73 27.54 13.92 2.13
CA GLU A 73 27.45 15.18 2.88
C GLU A 73 25.99 15.64 3.00
N PHE A 74 25.53 15.83 4.24
CA PHE A 74 24.16 16.25 4.57
C PHE A 74 24.15 17.20 5.79
N PRO A 75 23.12 18.06 5.93
CA PRO A 75 22.91 18.83 7.15
C PRO A 75 22.77 17.92 8.37
N SER A 76 23.42 18.24 9.49
CA SER A 76 23.35 17.45 10.74
C SER A 76 21.90 17.25 11.23
N SER A 77 21.00 18.16 10.87
CA SER A 77 19.57 18.11 11.18
C SER A 77 18.75 17.06 10.42
N TRP A 78 19.26 16.51 9.29
CA TRP A 78 18.55 15.49 8.52
C TRP A 78 18.71 14.11 9.17
N SER A 79 17.65 13.31 9.19
CA SER A 79 17.75 11.95 9.72
C SER A 79 18.57 11.01 8.82
N MET A 80 19.10 9.93 9.40
CA MET A 80 19.76 8.89 8.61
C MET A 80 18.82 8.23 7.59
N MET A 81 17.53 8.15 7.89
CA MET A 81 16.53 7.65 6.94
C MET A 81 16.42 8.57 5.72
N ALA A 82 16.32 9.88 5.93
CA ALA A 82 16.32 10.86 4.84
C ALA A 82 17.61 10.78 4.02
N THR A 83 18.78 10.69 4.68
CA THR A 83 20.08 10.48 4.03
C THR A 83 20.06 9.27 3.11
N VAL A 84 19.66 8.09 3.61
CA VAL A 84 19.66 6.85 2.83
C VAL A 84 18.69 6.96 1.64
N ILE A 85 17.50 7.50 1.85
CA ILE A 85 16.51 7.68 0.77
C ILE A 85 17.03 8.63 -0.31
N VAL A 86 17.62 9.77 0.08
CA VAL A 86 18.19 10.75 -0.86
C VAL A 86 19.39 10.17 -1.61
N ALA A 87 20.33 9.58 -0.88
CA ALA A 87 21.51 8.96 -1.48
C ALA A 87 21.13 7.82 -2.42
N GLN A 88 20.14 6.98 -2.09
CA GLN A 88 19.75 5.85 -2.94
C GLN A 88 18.99 6.31 -4.19
N LYS A 89 18.00 7.20 -4.03
CA LYS A 89 17.01 7.46 -5.08
C LYS A 89 17.26 8.72 -5.88
N TYR A 90 17.83 9.75 -5.25
CA TYR A 90 17.80 11.11 -5.80
C TYR A 90 19.16 11.63 -6.23
N PHE A 91 20.26 11.17 -5.60
CA PHE A 91 21.59 11.43 -6.11
C PHE A 91 21.76 10.90 -7.54
N ARG A 92 22.27 11.75 -8.42
CA ARG A 92 22.53 11.46 -9.83
C ARG A 92 23.97 11.01 -10.08
N GLY A 93 24.20 10.38 -11.24
CA GLY A 93 25.46 9.72 -11.58
C GLY A 93 25.51 8.25 -11.15
N THR A 94 26.44 7.49 -11.75
CA THR A 94 26.61 6.05 -11.50
C THR A 94 27.38 5.83 -10.21
N LEU A 95 26.95 4.89 -9.37
CA LEU A 95 27.67 4.58 -8.12
C LEU A 95 29.13 4.19 -8.42
N GLY A 96 30.05 4.75 -7.64
CA GLY A 96 31.49 4.53 -7.79
C GLY A 96 32.18 5.40 -8.85
N THR A 97 31.44 6.23 -9.59
CA THR A 97 32.04 7.15 -10.57
C THR A 97 32.15 8.58 -10.01
N PRO A 98 33.08 9.42 -10.53
CA PRO A 98 33.24 10.81 -10.06
C PRO A 98 32.01 11.69 -10.28
N GLU A 99 31.15 11.34 -11.24
CA GLU A 99 29.93 12.08 -11.57
C GLU A 99 28.78 11.80 -10.58
N ARG A 100 28.94 10.84 -9.66
CA ARG A 100 27.95 10.57 -8.61
C ARG A 100 27.86 11.75 -7.66
N GLU A 101 26.67 12.31 -7.50
CA GLU A 101 26.38 13.28 -6.45
C GLU A 101 26.68 12.66 -5.08
N ARG A 102 27.41 13.39 -4.24
CA ARG A 102 27.79 12.99 -2.88
C ARG A 102 27.32 13.97 -1.82
N SER A 103 26.77 15.12 -2.19
CA SER A 103 26.25 16.12 -1.26
C SER A 103 24.83 16.51 -1.64
N VAL A 104 23.97 16.69 -0.63
CA VAL A 104 22.62 17.23 -0.88
C VAL A 104 22.65 18.68 -1.38
N ARG A 105 23.75 19.42 -1.15
CA ARG A 105 23.98 20.74 -1.79
C ARG A 105 23.97 20.61 -3.31
N GLN A 106 24.69 19.63 -3.86
CA GLN A 106 24.76 19.40 -5.30
C GLN A 106 23.37 19.11 -5.89
N MET A 107 22.59 18.27 -5.22
CA MET A 107 21.23 17.94 -5.64
C MET A 107 20.31 19.16 -5.60
N ILE A 108 20.35 19.95 -4.53
CA ILE A 108 19.51 21.16 -4.38
C ILE A 108 19.94 22.25 -5.35
N ASP A 109 21.24 22.51 -5.49
CA ASP A 109 21.79 23.50 -6.43
C ASP A 109 21.38 23.17 -7.86
N ARG A 110 21.56 21.91 -8.28
CA ARG A 110 21.13 21.44 -9.60
C ARG A 110 19.67 21.78 -9.89
N VAL A 111 18.76 21.57 -8.93
CA VAL A 111 17.33 21.84 -9.13
C VAL A 111 17.01 23.33 -9.02
N ALA A 112 17.42 23.98 -7.92
CA ALA A 112 17.07 25.36 -7.62
C ALA A 112 17.71 26.36 -8.60
N ASP A 113 18.98 26.15 -8.97
CA ASP A 113 19.67 27.05 -9.91
C ASP A 113 19.12 26.89 -11.33
N THR A 114 18.77 25.66 -11.73
CA THR A 114 18.11 25.42 -13.03
C THR A 114 16.74 26.11 -13.08
N ILE A 115 15.91 25.97 -12.05
CA ILE A 115 14.60 26.65 -11.98
C ILE A 115 14.79 28.17 -11.94
N GLY A 116 15.77 28.68 -11.19
CA GLY A 116 16.10 30.11 -11.18
C GLY A 116 16.50 30.64 -12.55
N GLY A 117 17.38 29.92 -13.25
CA GLY A 117 17.79 30.24 -14.62
C GLY A 117 16.61 30.25 -15.60
N TRP A 118 15.73 29.25 -15.51
CA TRP A 118 14.48 29.20 -16.27
C TRP A 118 13.53 30.34 -15.93
N GLY A 119 13.44 30.75 -14.66
CA GLY A 119 12.66 31.92 -14.24
C GLY A 119 13.17 33.22 -14.88
N THR A 120 14.49 33.40 -14.92
CA THR A 120 15.14 34.54 -15.58
C THR A 120 14.91 34.51 -17.09
N GLN A 121 15.13 33.35 -17.73
CA GLN A 121 14.89 33.15 -19.16
C GLN A 121 13.41 33.36 -19.52
N GLY A 122 12.49 32.89 -18.68
CA GLY A 122 11.04 33.01 -18.87
C GLY A 122 10.47 34.38 -18.51
N GLY A 123 11.29 35.32 -18.04
CA GLY A 123 10.85 36.69 -17.72
C GLY A 123 10.01 36.80 -16.45
N TYR A 124 10.13 35.87 -15.51
CA TYR A 124 9.35 35.88 -14.27
C TYR A 124 9.78 36.98 -13.29
N PHE A 125 11.05 37.37 -13.30
CA PHE A 125 11.62 38.30 -12.31
C PHE A 125 11.73 39.73 -12.87
N THR A 126 11.53 40.72 -12.00
CA THR A 126 11.63 42.14 -12.38
C THR A 126 13.08 42.58 -12.63
N ASP A 127 14.04 41.95 -11.94
CA ASP A 127 15.48 42.21 -12.01
C ASP A 127 16.28 40.98 -11.53
N GLU A 128 17.60 41.05 -11.68
CA GLU A 128 18.55 40.02 -11.26
C GLU A 128 18.54 39.81 -9.74
N GLU A 129 18.41 40.89 -8.95
CA GLU A 129 18.30 40.80 -7.49
C GLU A 129 17.09 39.95 -7.07
N SER A 130 15.93 40.15 -7.70
CA SER A 130 14.73 39.35 -7.41
C SER A 130 14.92 37.87 -7.77
N ALA A 131 15.66 37.57 -8.84
CA ALA A 131 16.00 36.20 -9.22
C ALA A 131 16.94 35.55 -8.18
N GLU A 132 17.96 36.27 -7.73
CA GLU A 132 18.89 35.82 -6.68
C GLU A 132 18.17 35.58 -5.35
N VAL A 133 17.26 36.49 -4.97
CA VAL A 133 16.43 36.33 -3.77
C VAL A 133 15.57 35.08 -3.90
N PHE A 134 14.87 34.90 -5.02
CA PHE A 134 14.04 33.72 -5.26
C PHE A 134 14.84 32.42 -5.12
N VAL A 135 16.02 32.33 -5.76
CA VAL A 135 16.88 31.14 -5.68
C VAL A 135 17.36 30.90 -4.25
N ALA A 136 17.77 31.94 -3.53
CA ALA A 136 18.21 31.80 -2.15
C ALA A 136 17.09 31.32 -1.23
N GLU A 137 15.88 31.89 -1.33
CA GLU A 137 14.71 31.47 -0.56
C GLU A 137 14.31 30.03 -0.92
N LEU A 138 14.34 29.66 -2.20
CA LEU A 138 14.07 28.29 -2.65
C LEU A 138 15.09 27.30 -2.05
N LYS A 139 16.40 27.60 -2.13
CA LYS A 139 17.44 26.76 -1.53
C LYS A 139 17.23 26.60 -0.02
N HIS A 140 16.89 27.68 0.68
CA HIS A 140 16.58 27.63 2.11
C HIS A 140 15.42 26.68 2.40
N LEU A 141 14.30 26.78 1.66
CA LEU A 141 13.13 25.94 1.87
C LEU A 141 13.43 24.45 1.67
N LEU A 142 14.22 24.13 0.63
CA LEU A 142 14.58 22.76 0.28
C LEU A 142 15.56 22.14 1.28
N VAL A 143 16.62 22.87 1.65
CA VAL A 143 17.66 22.34 2.56
C VAL A 143 17.16 22.20 4.00
N ASN A 144 16.22 23.05 4.44
CA ASN A 144 15.58 22.95 5.75
C ASN A 144 14.35 22.01 5.79
N GLN A 145 14.12 21.24 4.71
CA GLN A 145 13.00 20.30 4.57
C GLN A 145 11.63 20.95 4.81
N LYS A 146 11.47 22.25 4.51
CA LYS A 146 10.20 22.97 4.59
C LYS A 146 9.28 22.62 3.41
N ALA A 147 9.86 22.22 2.28
CA ALA A 147 9.14 21.80 1.10
C ALA A 147 9.93 20.79 0.26
N ALA A 148 9.24 20.02 -0.57
CA ALA A 148 9.86 19.19 -1.60
C ALA A 148 8.98 19.13 -2.85
N PHE A 149 9.62 19.13 -4.02
CA PHE A 149 8.96 18.81 -5.29
C PHE A 149 8.70 17.30 -5.41
N ASN A 150 7.82 16.91 -6.34
CA ASN A 150 7.66 15.53 -6.73
C ASN A 150 8.96 14.90 -7.28
N SER A 151 9.06 13.58 -7.17
CA SER A 151 10.31 12.88 -7.50
C SER A 151 10.85 13.14 -8.92
N PRO A 152 10.04 13.17 -9.99
CA PRO A 152 10.51 13.55 -11.33
C PRO A 152 11.29 14.87 -11.42
N VAL A 153 10.96 15.90 -10.62
CA VAL A 153 11.72 17.15 -10.58
C VAL A 153 13.14 16.89 -10.08
N TRP A 154 13.28 16.25 -8.92
CA TRP A 154 14.57 15.89 -8.34
C TRP A 154 15.41 14.98 -9.24
N PHE A 155 14.72 14.08 -9.94
CA PHE A 155 15.34 13.23 -10.90
C PHE A 155 15.87 14.07 -12.08
N ASN A 156 15.02 14.77 -12.82
CA ASN A 156 15.36 15.12 -14.20
C ASN A 156 15.87 16.56 -14.34
N VAL A 157 15.43 17.50 -13.50
CA VAL A 157 15.80 18.92 -13.62
C VAL A 157 17.31 19.11 -13.44
N GLY A 158 17.95 19.80 -14.39
CA GLY A 158 19.38 20.06 -14.39
C GLY A 158 20.27 18.84 -14.68
N ALA A 159 19.68 17.66 -14.91
CA ALA A 159 20.38 16.44 -15.32
C ALA A 159 20.15 16.10 -16.80
N GLU A 160 18.99 16.47 -17.33
CA GLU A 160 18.60 16.29 -18.73
C GLU A 160 18.34 17.66 -19.37
N GLU A 161 18.63 17.80 -20.67
CA GLU A 161 18.40 19.05 -21.42
C GLU A 161 16.91 19.39 -21.52
N HIS A 162 16.06 18.37 -21.70
CA HIS A 162 14.61 18.50 -21.80
C HIS A 162 13.93 17.55 -20.78
N PRO A 163 13.88 17.93 -19.49
CA PRO A 163 13.47 17.01 -18.43
C PRO A 163 11.95 16.85 -18.32
N GLN A 164 11.48 15.62 -18.14
CA GLN A 164 10.10 15.36 -17.75
C GLN A 164 9.91 15.64 -16.25
N CYS A 165 9.14 16.65 -15.89
CA CYS A 165 8.99 17.06 -14.49
C CYS A 165 7.66 16.64 -13.84
N SER A 166 6.65 16.26 -14.62
CA SER A 166 5.33 15.93 -14.09
C SER A 166 5.26 14.50 -13.55
N ALA A 167 4.62 14.32 -12.40
CA ALA A 167 4.40 13.00 -11.79
C ALA A 167 3.11 12.33 -12.25
N CYS A 168 2.12 13.13 -12.64
CA CYS A 168 0.74 12.69 -12.83
C CYS A 168 0.28 13.06 -14.22
N PHE A 169 -0.30 12.08 -14.92
CA PHE A 169 -0.88 12.24 -16.24
C PHE A 169 -2.30 11.68 -16.27
N ILE A 170 -3.15 12.30 -17.09
CA ILE A 170 -4.49 11.79 -17.44
C ILE A 170 -4.50 11.58 -18.95
N LEU A 171 -4.96 10.43 -19.40
CA LEU A 171 -5.05 10.05 -20.81
C LEU A 171 -6.50 9.99 -21.27
N SER A 172 -6.72 10.17 -22.57
CA SER A 172 -7.99 9.85 -23.23
C SER A 172 -7.88 8.57 -24.04
N VAL A 173 -9.00 7.88 -24.25
CA VAL A 173 -9.11 6.82 -25.25
C VAL A 173 -10.39 7.01 -26.06
N GLU A 174 -10.33 6.66 -27.35
CA GLU A 174 -11.48 6.61 -28.25
C GLU A 174 -11.86 5.16 -28.56
N ASP A 175 -13.11 4.93 -28.98
CA ASP A 175 -13.65 3.62 -29.36
C ASP A 175 -13.17 3.13 -30.74
N THR A 176 -11.85 3.14 -30.94
CA THR A 176 -11.17 2.66 -32.14
C THR A 176 -9.96 1.81 -31.75
N MET A 177 -9.69 0.76 -32.53
CA MET A 177 -8.55 -0.13 -32.23
C MET A 177 -7.21 0.62 -32.24
N SER A 178 -7.05 1.61 -33.12
CA SER A 178 -5.86 2.47 -33.16
C SER A 178 -5.67 3.26 -31.87
N SER A 179 -6.73 3.87 -31.33
CA SER A 179 -6.65 4.64 -30.08
C SER A 179 -6.38 3.72 -28.88
N ILE A 180 -7.08 2.57 -28.81
CA ILE A 180 -6.92 1.59 -27.73
C ILE A 180 -5.49 1.02 -27.70
N LEU A 181 -4.89 0.72 -28.85
CA LEU A 181 -3.50 0.24 -28.91
C LEU A 181 -2.50 1.36 -28.65
N ASN A 182 -2.78 2.59 -29.09
CA ASN A 182 -1.93 3.76 -28.82
C ASN A 182 -1.86 4.07 -27.33
N TRP A 183 -2.96 3.88 -26.58
CA TRP A 183 -2.96 4.00 -25.12
C TRP A 183 -1.83 3.19 -24.45
N TYR A 184 -1.55 1.97 -24.93
CA TYR A 184 -0.50 1.13 -24.36
C TYR A 184 0.90 1.73 -24.62
N VAL A 185 1.08 2.37 -25.78
CA VAL A 185 2.33 3.05 -26.16
C VAL A 185 2.55 4.29 -25.29
N GLU A 186 1.51 5.09 -25.09
CA GLU A 186 1.57 6.31 -24.29
C GLU A 186 1.87 6.00 -22.83
N GLU A 187 1.18 5.02 -22.24
CA GLU A 187 1.46 4.57 -20.88
C GLU A 187 2.87 4.02 -20.72
N GLY A 188 3.33 3.17 -21.65
CA GLY A 188 4.70 2.67 -21.60
C GLY A 188 5.75 3.77 -21.64
N THR A 189 5.50 4.83 -22.41
CA THR A 189 6.35 6.02 -22.48
C THR A 189 6.34 6.81 -21.16
N ILE A 190 5.17 7.00 -20.56
CA ILE A 190 5.01 7.68 -19.25
C ILE A 190 5.73 6.90 -18.13
N PHE A 191 5.56 5.57 -18.10
CA PHE A 191 6.18 4.71 -17.08
C PHE A 191 7.69 4.69 -17.19
N LYS A 192 8.24 4.74 -18.41
CA LYS A 192 9.69 4.89 -18.64
C LYS A 192 10.24 6.17 -17.96
N GLY A 193 9.48 7.27 -18.00
CA GLY A 193 9.82 8.54 -17.34
C GLY A 193 9.71 8.52 -15.80
N GLY A 194 9.21 7.43 -15.21
CA GLY A 194 9.06 7.27 -13.77
C GLY A 194 7.80 7.94 -13.19
N SER A 195 6.81 8.22 -14.03
CA SER A 195 5.53 8.85 -13.67
C SER A 195 4.36 7.88 -13.85
N GLY A 196 3.16 8.29 -13.43
CA GLY A 196 1.97 7.46 -13.51
C GLY A 196 0.84 8.12 -14.29
N ALA A 197 -0.05 7.29 -14.86
CA ALA A 197 -1.13 7.71 -15.74
C ALA A 197 -2.47 7.14 -15.28
N GLY A 198 -3.55 7.91 -15.45
CA GLY A 198 -4.90 7.39 -15.29
C GLY A 198 -5.75 7.62 -16.53
N ILE A 199 -6.77 6.78 -16.71
CA ILE A 199 -7.63 6.82 -17.89
C ILE A 199 -9.05 6.37 -17.53
N ASN A 200 -10.04 6.98 -18.18
CA ASN A 200 -11.42 6.53 -18.14
C ASN A 200 -11.75 5.74 -19.41
N LEU A 201 -12.17 4.48 -19.26
CA LEU A 201 -12.45 3.57 -20.37
C LEU A 201 -13.92 3.61 -20.84
N SER A 202 -14.75 4.47 -20.24
CA SER A 202 -16.19 4.52 -20.52
C SER A 202 -16.53 5.02 -21.93
N SER A 203 -15.55 5.51 -22.67
CA SER A 203 -15.70 5.84 -24.10
C SER A 203 -15.61 4.60 -25.00
N ILE A 204 -15.05 3.49 -24.53
CA ILE A 204 -14.97 2.22 -25.27
C ILE A 204 -16.33 1.52 -25.18
N ARG A 205 -16.86 1.03 -26.31
CA ARG A 205 -18.14 0.31 -26.31
C ARG A 205 -18.11 -0.92 -25.41
N SER A 206 -19.27 -1.22 -24.82
CA SER A 206 -19.41 -2.38 -23.94
C SER A 206 -19.34 -3.71 -24.69
N SER A 207 -19.04 -4.78 -23.95
CA SER A 207 -19.05 -6.15 -24.47
C SER A 207 -20.41 -6.59 -25.02
N LYS A 208 -21.48 -5.91 -24.59
CA LYS A 208 -22.88 -6.15 -24.97
C LYS A 208 -23.28 -5.45 -26.28
N GLU A 209 -22.40 -4.63 -26.86
CA GLU A 209 -22.67 -3.91 -28.11
C GLU A 209 -22.15 -4.66 -29.36
N ILE A 210 -22.92 -4.60 -30.45
CA ILE A 210 -22.63 -5.31 -31.70
C ILE A 210 -21.63 -4.52 -32.57
N LEU A 211 -20.67 -5.23 -33.17
CA LEU A 211 -19.72 -4.65 -34.12
C LEU A 211 -20.31 -4.52 -35.54
N LYS A 212 -19.88 -3.50 -36.30
CA LYS A 212 -20.35 -3.24 -37.69
C LYS A 212 -20.15 -4.44 -38.65
N GLY A 213 -19.25 -5.36 -38.35
CA GLY A 213 -18.96 -6.58 -39.13
C GLY A 213 -19.65 -7.86 -38.63
N GLY A 214 -20.50 -7.77 -37.60
CA GLY A 214 -21.04 -8.92 -36.86
C GLY A 214 -20.14 -9.33 -35.68
N GLY A 215 -20.74 -9.99 -34.69
CA GLY A 215 -20.08 -10.37 -33.43
C GLY A 215 -20.23 -9.33 -32.31
N GLU A 216 -19.95 -9.76 -31.09
CA GLU A 216 -19.94 -8.94 -29.87
C GLU A 216 -18.58 -8.25 -29.70
N ALA A 217 -18.58 -7.04 -29.14
CA ALA A 217 -17.34 -6.35 -28.80
C ALA A 217 -16.64 -7.01 -27.59
N SER A 218 -15.32 -6.82 -27.47
CA SER A 218 -14.57 -7.36 -26.32
C SER A 218 -14.85 -6.63 -25.00
N GLY A 219 -15.33 -5.38 -25.06
CA GLY A 219 -15.52 -4.50 -23.90
C GLY A 219 -14.21 -3.95 -23.29
N PRO A 220 -14.29 -2.86 -22.49
CA PRO A 220 -13.15 -2.23 -21.83
C PRO A 220 -12.39 -3.15 -20.86
N VAL A 221 -13.08 -4.07 -20.15
CA VAL A 221 -12.45 -4.96 -19.15
C VAL A 221 -11.46 -5.94 -19.80
N SER A 222 -11.73 -6.36 -21.04
CA SER A 222 -10.84 -7.20 -21.82
C SER A 222 -9.56 -6.46 -22.22
N PHE A 223 -9.67 -5.23 -22.72
CA PHE A 223 -8.50 -4.41 -23.05
C PHE A 223 -7.69 -4.02 -21.81
N MET A 224 -8.37 -3.74 -20.68
CA MET A 224 -7.72 -3.50 -19.40
C MET A 224 -6.78 -4.64 -19.00
N ARG A 225 -7.13 -5.90 -19.27
CA ARG A 225 -6.27 -7.06 -19.01
C ARG A 225 -4.95 -7.01 -19.79
N GLY A 226 -5.03 -6.60 -21.07
CA GLY A 226 -3.84 -6.44 -21.91
C GLY A 226 -2.94 -5.29 -21.45
N ALA A 227 -3.55 -4.15 -21.09
CA ALA A 227 -2.83 -3.01 -20.56
C ALA A 227 -2.14 -3.31 -19.21
N ASP A 228 -2.81 -4.06 -18.33
CA ASP A 228 -2.25 -4.52 -17.05
C ASP A 228 -1.01 -5.39 -17.24
N ALA A 229 -1.07 -6.36 -18.15
CA ALA A 229 0.08 -7.19 -18.49
C ALA A 229 1.24 -6.35 -19.05
N SER A 230 0.95 -5.39 -19.93
CA SER A 230 1.95 -4.45 -20.44
C SER A 230 2.63 -3.68 -19.30
N ALA A 231 1.85 -3.10 -18.39
CA ALA A 231 2.36 -2.37 -17.23
C ALA A 231 3.27 -3.23 -16.34
N GLY A 232 2.91 -4.51 -16.12
CA GLY A 232 3.73 -5.45 -15.35
C GLY A 232 5.10 -5.77 -15.98
N THR A 233 5.23 -5.66 -17.30
CA THR A 233 6.51 -5.91 -18.01
C THR A 233 7.46 -4.72 -18.02
N ILE A 234 6.95 -3.50 -17.89
CA ILE A 234 7.73 -2.27 -18.02
C ILE A 234 8.32 -1.88 -16.65
N LYS A 235 9.61 -2.13 -16.47
CA LYS A 235 10.38 -1.58 -15.35
C LYS A 235 10.93 -0.21 -15.74
N SER A 236 10.61 0.84 -14.97
CA SER A 236 11.10 2.20 -15.27
C SER A 236 12.63 2.22 -15.33
N GLY A 237 13.21 2.73 -16.43
CA GLY A 237 14.62 2.55 -16.79
C GLY A 237 15.61 2.93 -15.68
N GLY A 238 16.21 1.93 -15.04
CA GLY A 238 17.26 2.09 -14.02
C GLY A 238 16.77 2.53 -12.64
N LYS A 239 15.45 2.61 -12.40
CA LYS A 239 14.85 2.98 -11.12
C LYS A 239 13.88 1.88 -10.68
N THR A 240 13.96 1.45 -9.44
CA THR A 240 13.19 0.33 -8.83
C THR A 240 11.68 0.60 -8.66
N ARG A 241 11.05 1.45 -9.47
CA ARG A 241 9.63 1.83 -9.34
C ARG A 241 8.75 0.98 -10.26
N ARG A 242 7.72 0.33 -9.70
CA ARG A 242 6.62 -0.30 -10.46
C ARG A 242 5.80 0.78 -11.18
N ALA A 243 5.21 0.44 -12.33
CA ALA A 243 4.26 1.31 -13.01
C ALA A 243 3.09 1.68 -12.07
N ALA A 244 2.59 2.91 -12.16
CA ALA A 244 1.46 3.40 -11.39
C ALA A 244 0.34 3.80 -12.34
N LYS A 245 -0.79 3.09 -12.29
CA LYS A 245 -1.90 3.20 -13.24
C LYS A 245 -3.24 3.37 -12.51
N MET A 246 -4.14 4.18 -13.06
CA MET A 246 -5.55 4.26 -12.66
C MET A 246 -6.43 3.88 -13.84
N VAL A 247 -7.44 3.05 -13.60
CA VAL A 247 -8.49 2.75 -14.58
C VAL A 247 -9.85 3.10 -13.99
N ILE A 248 -10.63 3.83 -14.76
CA ILE A 248 -11.94 4.33 -14.36
C ILE A 248 -13.01 3.80 -15.31
N LEU A 249 -14.16 3.43 -14.75
CA LEU A 249 -15.37 3.13 -15.50
C LEU A 249 -16.57 3.85 -14.85
N ASN A 250 -17.43 4.45 -15.67
CA ASN A 250 -18.64 5.12 -15.23
C ASN A 250 -19.70 4.09 -14.85
N VAL A 251 -20.53 4.44 -13.86
CA VAL A 251 -21.51 3.52 -13.28
C VAL A 251 -22.66 3.14 -14.23
N ASP A 252 -22.91 3.95 -15.27
CA ASP A 252 -23.90 3.69 -16.32
C ASP A 252 -23.39 2.78 -17.45
N HIS A 253 -22.12 2.37 -17.40
CA HIS A 253 -21.54 1.51 -18.42
C HIS A 253 -22.06 0.06 -18.32
N PRO A 254 -22.46 -0.61 -19.42
CA PRO A 254 -23.06 -1.95 -19.38
C PRO A 254 -22.16 -3.07 -18.82
N ASP A 255 -20.84 -2.86 -18.83
CA ASP A 255 -19.84 -3.79 -18.24
C ASP A 255 -19.45 -3.46 -16.78
N ILE A 256 -20.20 -2.58 -16.10
CA ILE A 256 -19.85 -2.09 -14.75
C ILE A 256 -19.71 -3.21 -13.72
N GLU A 257 -20.59 -4.21 -13.73
CA GLU A 257 -20.53 -5.34 -12.80
C GLU A 257 -19.25 -6.18 -13.02
N GLU A 258 -18.85 -6.41 -14.27
CA GLU A 258 -17.61 -7.12 -14.56
C GLU A 258 -16.40 -6.34 -14.03
N PHE A 259 -16.38 -5.02 -14.27
CA PHE A 259 -15.32 -4.13 -13.81
C PHE A 259 -15.17 -4.14 -12.29
N ILE A 260 -16.27 -4.01 -11.54
CA ILE A 260 -16.31 -4.02 -10.07
C ILE A 260 -15.62 -5.27 -9.52
N TRP A 261 -15.92 -6.44 -10.08
CA TRP A 261 -15.46 -7.72 -9.52
C TRP A 261 -14.05 -8.14 -9.97
N THR A 262 -13.41 -7.44 -10.91
CA THR A 262 -12.14 -7.86 -11.50
C THR A 262 -11.05 -8.18 -10.46
N LYS A 263 -10.73 -7.23 -9.58
CA LYS A 263 -9.65 -7.41 -8.58
C LYS A 263 -10.05 -8.30 -7.42
N ALA A 264 -11.31 -8.25 -6.97
CA ALA A 264 -11.81 -9.10 -5.89
C ALA A 264 -11.76 -10.60 -6.27
N ARG A 265 -12.09 -10.95 -7.52
CA ARG A 265 -11.95 -12.32 -8.04
C ARG A 265 -10.48 -12.77 -8.09
N GLU A 266 -9.58 -11.89 -8.48
CA GLU A 266 -8.14 -12.19 -8.48
C GLU A 266 -7.58 -12.34 -7.06
N GLU A 267 -8.03 -11.55 -6.09
CA GLU A 267 -7.64 -11.71 -4.67
C GLU A 267 -8.10 -13.07 -4.10
N LYS A 268 -9.30 -13.54 -4.47
CA LYS A 268 -9.75 -14.91 -4.12
C LYS A 268 -8.82 -15.97 -4.71
N LYS A 269 -8.35 -15.76 -5.95
CA LYS A 269 -7.37 -16.64 -6.59
C LYS A 269 -6.02 -16.62 -5.86
N VAL A 270 -5.53 -15.44 -5.46
CA VAL A 270 -4.29 -15.29 -4.66
C VAL A 270 -4.37 -16.10 -3.37
N ARG A 271 -5.49 -16.03 -2.64
CA ARG A 271 -5.69 -16.79 -1.40
C ARG A 271 -5.62 -18.29 -1.63
N VAL A 272 -6.34 -18.81 -2.62
CA VAL A 272 -6.34 -20.24 -2.97
C VAL A 272 -4.96 -20.72 -3.41
N LEU A 273 -4.25 -19.94 -4.23
CA LEU A 273 -2.91 -20.32 -4.69
C LEU A 273 -1.88 -20.30 -3.54
N ARG A 274 -1.97 -19.33 -2.64
CA ARG A 274 -1.14 -19.31 -1.43
C ARG A 274 -1.37 -20.56 -0.58
N GLU A 275 -2.62 -20.96 -0.38
CA GLU A 275 -2.99 -22.18 0.34
C GLU A 275 -2.48 -23.45 -0.36
N ALA A 276 -2.41 -23.43 -1.68
CA ALA A 276 -1.81 -24.51 -2.48
C ALA A 276 -0.27 -24.52 -2.48
N GLY A 277 0.38 -23.56 -1.80
CA GLY A 277 1.83 -23.50 -1.63
C GLY A 277 2.59 -22.65 -2.64
N PHE A 278 1.90 -21.85 -3.46
CA PHE A 278 2.54 -20.88 -4.36
C PHE A 278 3.02 -19.64 -3.59
N ASP A 279 4.12 -19.04 -4.06
CA ASP A 279 4.70 -17.83 -3.49
C ASP A 279 3.92 -16.57 -3.92
N MET A 280 2.86 -16.29 -3.15
CA MET A 280 1.93 -15.18 -3.35
C MET A 280 2.26 -13.95 -2.50
N ASP A 281 3.50 -13.83 -2.00
CA ASP A 281 3.98 -12.59 -1.36
C ASP A 281 4.16 -11.47 -2.41
N LEU A 282 4.28 -10.21 -1.96
CA LEU A 282 4.36 -9.01 -2.83
C LEU A 282 5.48 -9.02 -3.87
N ASP A 283 6.55 -9.77 -3.60
CA ASP A 283 7.72 -9.96 -4.45
C ASP A 283 7.93 -11.46 -4.79
N GLY A 284 6.91 -12.29 -4.55
CA GLY A 284 6.94 -13.71 -4.81
C GLY A 284 6.89 -14.01 -6.31
N GLU A 285 7.53 -15.12 -6.72
CA GLU A 285 7.67 -15.47 -8.13
C GLU A 285 6.30 -15.71 -8.80
N ASP A 286 5.35 -16.30 -8.07
CA ASP A 286 4.06 -16.70 -8.61
C ASP A 286 3.05 -15.54 -8.67
N TYR A 287 3.24 -14.48 -7.87
CA TYR A 287 2.35 -13.31 -7.83
C TYR A 287 2.28 -12.59 -9.19
N ALA A 288 3.33 -12.68 -10.01
CA ALA A 288 3.39 -12.07 -11.34
C ALA A 288 2.33 -12.60 -12.32
N SER A 289 1.70 -13.75 -12.03
CA SER A 289 0.64 -14.36 -12.85
C SER A 289 -0.75 -13.77 -12.62
N ILE A 290 -0.93 -12.98 -11.55
CA ILE A 290 -2.22 -12.44 -11.14
C ILE A 290 -2.57 -11.20 -11.96
N GLN A 291 -3.81 -11.18 -12.47
CA GLN A 291 -4.26 -10.11 -13.37
C GLN A 291 -4.77 -8.89 -12.60
N TYR A 292 -4.78 -7.74 -13.28
CA TYR A 292 -5.36 -6.48 -12.82
C TYR A 292 -4.68 -5.88 -11.57
N GLN A 293 -3.47 -6.33 -11.23
CA GLN A 293 -2.76 -5.89 -10.02
C GLN A 293 -1.91 -4.64 -10.22
N ASN A 294 -1.64 -4.24 -11.47
CA ASN A 294 -0.79 -3.09 -11.78
C ASN A 294 -1.56 -1.78 -11.90
N ALA A 295 -2.88 -1.81 -11.68
CA ALA A 295 -3.76 -0.64 -11.68
C ALA A 295 -4.56 -0.50 -10.39
N ASN A 296 -4.77 0.73 -9.96
CA ASN A 296 -5.89 1.08 -9.09
C ASN A 296 -7.15 1.19 -9.94
N ASN A 297 -8.27 0.66 -9.45
CA ASN A 297 -9.55 0.76 -10.14
C ASN A 297 -10.46 1.75 -9.40
N SER A 298 -11.24 2.54 -10.13
CA SER A 298 -12.27 3.39 -9.53
C SER A 298 -13.54 3.39 -10.37
N VAL A 299 -14.68 3.32 -9.70
CA VAL A 299 -15.99 3.54 -10.34
C VAL A 299 -16.34 5.01 -10.21
N ARG A 300 -16.85 5.59 -11.29
CA ARG A 300 -17.25 6.99 -11.33
C ARG A 300 -18.77 7.09 -11.31
N VAL A 301 -19.30 7.68 -10.24
CA VAL A 301 -20.73 7.78 -9.95
C VAL A 301 -21.22 9.22 -10.07
N THR A 302 -22.46 9.41 -10.52
CA THR A 302 -23.12 10.72 -10.62
C THR A 302 -24.05 10.95 -9.42
N ASP A 303 -24.45 12.20 -9.20
CA ASP A 303 -25.50 12.51 -8.22
C ASP A 303 -26.82 11.79 -8.53
N GLU A 304 -27.13 11.58 -9.81
CA GLU A 304 -28.32 10.82 -10.23
C GLU A 304 -28.27 9.37 -9.74
N PHE A 305 -27.13 8.70 -9.89
CA PHE A 305 -26.93 7.35 -9.36
C PHE A 305 -27.03 7.34 -7.83
N MET A 306 -26.35 8.27 -7.15
CA MET A 306 -26.37 8.33 -5.69
C MET A 306 -27.76 8.63 -5.12
N GLN A 307 -28.55 9.46 -5.81
CA GLN A 307 -29.95 9.71 -5.48
C GLN A 307 -30.84 8.49 -5.75
N ALA A 308 -30.58 7.75 -6.84
CA ALA A 308 -31.28 6.49 -7.10
C ALA A 308 -30.98 5.45 -6.00
N TYR A 309 -29.73 5.35 -5.56
CA TYR A 309 -29.33 4.52 -4.42
C TYR A 309 -30.06 4.94 -3.12
N GLU A 310 -30.05 6.23 -2.79
CA GLU A 310 -30.72 6.77 -1.61
C GLU A 310 -32.23 6.49 -1.61
N GLN A 311 -32.87 6.61 -2.78
CA GLN A 311 -34.31 6.48 -2.97
C GLN A 311 -34.76 5.05 -3.30
N ASP A 312 -33.84 4.08 -3.31
CA ASP A 312 -34.12 2.69 -3.69
C ASP A 312 -34.77 2.57 -5.09
N ARG A 313 -34.21 3.28 -6.07
CA ARG A 313 -34.66 3.26 -7.47
C ARG A 313 -33.72 2.44 -8.34
N ASP A 314 -34.27 2.01 -9.47
CA ASP A 314 -33.48 1.44 -10.56
C ASP A 314 -32.66 2.51 -11.28
N TYR A 315 -31.60 2.07 -11.93
CA TYR A 315 -30.65 2.85 -12.71
C TYR A 315 -30.41 2.18 -14.07
N GLU A 316 -30.33 2.98 -15.13
CA GLU A 316 -30.22 2.50 -16.51
C GLU A 316 -28.76 2.41 -16.95
N LEU A 317 -28.35 1.25 -17.46
CA LEU A 317 -27.06 1.04 -18.12
C LEU A 317 -27.22 1.27 -19.63
N ARG A 318 -26.42 2.18 -20.19
CA ARG A 318 -26.63 2.68 -21.54
C ARG A 318 -25.52 2.25 -22.49
N ALA A 319 -25.89 1.88 -23.71
CA ALA A 319 -24.96 1.63 -24.80
C ALA A 319 -24.10 2.87 -25.03
N VAL A 320 -22.78 2.71 -25.12
CA VAL A 320 -21.86 3.84 -25.31
C VAL A 320 -22.05 4.46 -26.70
N THR A 321 -22.32 3.64 -27.71
CA THR A 321 -22.41 4.09 -29.11
C THR A 321 -23.76 4.70 -29.49
N THR A 322 -24.86 4.27 -28.87
CA THR A 322 -26.22 4.71 -29.23
C THR A 322 -26.93 5.49 -28.11
N GLY A 323 -26.50 5.36 -26.85
CA GLY A 323 -27.18 5.93 -25.68
C GLY A 323 -28.46 5.18 -25.27
N GLU A 324 -28.85 4.13 -26.00
CA GLU A 324 -30.02 3.32 -25.69
C GLU A 324 -29.80 2.50 -24.41
N VAL A 325 -30.87 2.26 -23.66
CA VAL A 325 -30.83 1.42 -22.46
C VAL A 325 -30.60 -0.03 -22.88
N ILE A 326 -29.48 -0.62 -22.45
CA ILE A 326 -29.21 -2.05 -22.64
C ILE A 326 -29.84 -2.83 -21.48
N GLU A 327 -29.63 -2.36 -20.25
CA GLU A 327 -30.09 -3.01 -19.03
C GLU A 327 -30.53 -1.99 -17.99
N THR A 328 -31.41 -2.42 -17.08
CA THR A 328 -31.83 -1.64 -15.92
C THR A 328 -31.54 -2.47 -14.68
N LYS A 329 -30.91 -1.85 -13.67
CA LYS A 329 -30.43 -2.51 -12.44
C LYS A 329 -30.85 -1.71 -11.21
N SER A 330 -31.03 -2.37 -10.08
CA SER A 330 -31.21 -1.65 -8.81
C SER A 330 -29.94 -0.88 -8.45
N ALA A 331 -30.06 0.42 -8.17
CA ALA A 331 -28.92 1.22 -7.74
C ALA A 331 -28.33 0.71 -6.42
N ARG A 332 -29.18 0.16 -5.52
CA ARG A 332 -28.74 -0.51 -4.29
C ARG A 332 -27.89 -1.73 -4.57
N ASP A 333 -28.30 -2.57 -5.51
CA ASP A 333 -27.54 -3.77 -5.84
C ASP A 333 -26.17 -3.42 -6.41
N VAL A 334 -26.09 -2.48 -7.35
CA VAL A 334 -24.79 -2.02 -7.91
C VAL A 334 -23.90 -1.42 -6.82
N MET A 335 -24.46 -0.58 -5.94
CA MET A 335 -23.73 0.03 -4.83
C MET A 335 -23.24 -1.01 -3.81
N ARG A 336 -24.05 -2.04 -3.56
CA ARG A 336 -23.72 -3.17 -2.69
C ARG A 336 -22.58 -4.00 -3.26
N GLN A 337 -22.64 -4.32 -4.56
CA GLN A 337 -21.57 -5.05 -5.24
C GLN A 337 -20.26 -4.28 -5.22
N LEU A 338 -20.32 -2.97 -5.48
CA LEU A 338 -19.16 -2.08 -5.39
C LEU A 338 -18.55 -2.13 -3.99
N SER A 339 -19.37 -1.94 -2.96
CA SER A 339 -18.89 -1.85 -1.58
C SER A 339 -18.35 -3.18 -1.08
N GLN A 340 -18.96 -4.29 -1.50
CA GLN A 340 -18.48 -5.65 -1.25
C GLN A 340 -17.10 -5.88 -1.90
N ALA A 341 -16.90 -5.50 -3.16
CA ALA A 341 -15.62 -5.67 -3.83
C ALA A 341 -14.51 -4.84 -3.14
N SER A 342 -14.80 -3.57 -2.80
CA SER A 342 -13.89 -2.72 -2.04
C SER A 342 -13.60 -3.30 -0.65
N TRP A 343 -14.58 -3.90 0.02
CA TRP A 343 -14.39 -4.57 1.31
C TRP A 343 -13.51 -5.83 1.21
N GLU A 344 -13.64 -6.58 0.10
CA GLU A 344 -12.85 -7.78 -0.16
C GLU A 344 -11.40 -7.47 -0.53
N CYS A 345 -11.14 -6.39 -1.27
CA CYS A 345 -9.82 -6.16 -1.87
C CYS A 345 -9.40 -4.69 -2.01
N ALA A 346 -10.00 -3.75 -1.28
CA ALA A 346 -9.71 -2.31 -1.34
C ALA A 346 -9.94 -1.61 -2.70
N ASP A 347 -10.46 -2.34 -3.71
CA ASP A 347 -10.77 -1.85 -5.05
C ASP A 347 -12.17 -2.34 -5.45
N PRO A 348 -12.94 -1.59 -6.25
CA PRO A 348 -12.60 -0.25 -6.76
C PRO A 348 -12.79 0.85 -5.69
N GLY A 349 -12.12 1.99 -5.86
CA GLY A 349 -12.49 3.25 -5.20
C GLY A 349 -13.69 3.92 -5.89
N LEU A 350 -14.13 5.08 -5.37
CA LEU A 350 -15.18 5.90 -5.99
C LEU A 350 -14.68 7.29 -6.38
N GLN A 351 -15.22 7.80 -7.48
CA GLN A 351 -15.12 9.20 -7.90
C GLN A 351 -16.51 9.79 -8.09
N TYR A 352 -16.78 10.91 -7.43
CA TYR A 352 -18.08 11.60 -7.46
C TYR A 352 -18.09 12.62 -8.58
N ASP A 353 -18.52 12.16 -9.75
CA ASP A 353 -18.41 12.88 -11.02
C ASP A 353 -19.05 14.27 -11.02
N THR A 354 -20.26 14.38 -10.48
CA THR A 354 -21.02 15.62 -10.44
C THR A 354 -20.33 16.64 -9.53
N THR A 355 -19.92 16.22 -8.33
CA THR A 355 -19.10 17.03 -7.41
C THR A 355 -17.80 17.48 -8.07
N ILE A 356 -17.07 16.58 -8.74
CA ILE A 356 -15.81 16.91 -9.43
C ILE A 356 -16.04 18.03 -10.46
N ASN A 357 -17.05 17.88 -11.32
CA ASN A 357 -17.30 18.84 -12.41
C ASN A 357 -17.94 20.16 -11.92
N ASP A 358 -18.63 20.16 -10.77
CA ASP A 358 -19.15 21.38 -10.12
C ASP A 358 -18.01 22.28 -9.58
N TRP A 359 -16.86 21.70 -9.25
CA TRP A 359 -15.63 22.41 -8.88
C TRP A 359 -14.64 22.58 -10.05
N HIS A 360 -15.05 22.29 -11.28
CA HIS A 360 -14.20 22.44 -12.45
C HIS A 360 -14.02 23.90 -12.85
N THR A 361 -12.77 24.33 -12.96
CA THR A 361 -12.39 25.69 -13.34
C THR A 361 -12.45 25.92 -14.84
N THR A 362 -12.37 24.87 -15.67
CA THR A 362 -12.36 25.00 -17.14
C THR A 362 -13.36 24.11 -17.90
N PRO A 363 -14.66 24.10 -17.53
CA PRO A 363 -15.66 23.21 -18.14
C PRO A 363 -15.93 23.54 -19.62
N GLU A 364 -15.75 24.79 -20.06
CA GLU A 364 -15.96 25.16 -21.46
C GLU A 364 -14.85 24.58 -22.36
N SER A 365 -13.70 24.25 -21.79
CA SER A 365 -12.58 23.64 -22.50
C SER A 365 -12.67 22.13 -22.64
N GLY A 366 -13.58 21.50 -21.90
CA GLY A 366 -13.73 20.06 -21.85
C GLY A 366 -14.09 19.61 -20.44
N ARG A 367 -14.61 18.40 -20.37
CA ARG A 367 -15.07 17.78 -19.12
C ARG A 367 -13.91 17.10 -18.40
N ILE A 368 -13.98 17.02 -17.07
CA ILE A 368 -13.09 16.13 -16.32
C ILE A 368 -13.68 14.73 -16.41
N ASN A 369 -13.00 13.80 -17.06
CA ASN A 369 -13.47 12.42 -17.21
C ASN A 369 -12.74 11.45 -16.30
N GLY A 370 -11.51 11.76 -15.88
CA GLY A 370 -10.71 10.87 -15.05
C GLY A 370 -9.87 11.59 -14.00
N SER A 371 -8.97 10.80 -13.43
CA SER A 371 -7.94 11.25 -12.49
C SER A 371 -6.62 10.55 -12.80
N ASN A 372 -5.56 10.98 -12.14
CA ASN A 372 -4.28 10.25 -12.11
C ASN A 372 -4.36 8.99 -11.19
N PRO A 373 -3.26 8.20 -11.06
CA PRO A 373 -3.20 6.98 -10.25
C PRO A 373 -3.69 7.04 -8.80
N CYS A 374 -3.51 8.18 -8.15
CA CYS A 374 -3.77 8.35 -6.72
C CYS A 374 -5.03 9.21 -6.43
N SER A 375 -5.79 9.56 -7.49
CA SER A 375 -7.05 10.31 -7.45
C SER A 375 -6.96 11.74 -6.90
N GLU A 376 -5.77 12.33 -6.75
CA GLU A 376 -5.59 13.71 -6.28
C GLU A 376 -5.60 14.74 -7.43
N TYR A 377 -5.16 14.35 -8.62
CA TYR A 377 -5.15 15.21 -9.81
C TYR A 377 -6.35 14.87 -10.70
N MET A 378 -7.18 15.89 -10.96
CA MET A 378 -8.41 15.78 -11.74
C MET A 378 -8.54 17.00 -12.64
N HIS A 379 -8.33 16.81 -13.94
CA HIS A 379 -8.48 17.87 -14.94
C HIS A 379 -8.86 17.24 -16.29
N LEU A 380 -8.86 18.05 -17.35
CA LEU A 380 -8.98 17.63 -18.75
C LEU A 380 -8.13 16.39 -19.07
N ASP A 381 -8.63 15.55 -19.97
CA ASP A 381 -7.86 14.42 -20.50
C ASP A 381 -6.63 14.90 -21.29
N ASN A 382 -5.64 14.02 -21.47
CA ASN A 382 -4.34 14.33 -22.06
C ASN A 382 -3.72 15.55 -21.37
N SER A 383 -3.52 15.47 -20.06
CA SER A 383 -2.96 16.57 -19.27
C SER A 383 -1.96 16.05 -18.25
N ALA A 384 -1.18 16.98 -17.67
CA ALA A 384 -0.11 16.67 -16.73
C ALA A 384 -0.15 17.61 -15.52
N CYS A 385 0.34 17.13 -14.37
CA CYS A 385 0.44 17.94 -13.16
C CYS A 385 1.82 17.84 -12.50
N ASN A 386 2.38 19.00 -12.15
CA ASN A 386 3.59 19.13 -11.36
C ASN A 386 3.22 19.31 -9.87
N LEU A 387 3.75 18.45 -8.99
CA LEU A 387 3.37 18.44 -7.58
C LEU A 387 4.49 18.95 -6.68
N ALA A 388 4.12 19.57 -5.57
CA ALA A 388 5.03 19.89 -4.48
C ALA A 388 4.29 19.79 -3.15
N SER A 389 5.00 19.61 -2.06
CA SER A 389 4.38 19.52 -0.73
C SER A 389 5.20 20.28 0.31
N LEU A 390 4.49 21.05 1.14
CA LEU A 390 5.02 21.77 2.30
C LEU A 390 4.99 20.87 3.55
N ASN A 391 6.03 20.88 4.39
CA ASN A 391 6.03 20.15 5.67
C ASN A 391 5.45 21.02 6.79
N LEU A 392 4.20 20.77 7.19
CA LEU A 392 3.46 21.63 8.12
C LEU A 392 4.16 21.79 9.48
N LYS A 393 4.83 20.75 10.00
CA LYS A 393 5.54 20.83 11.30
C LYS A 393 6.69 21.85 11.27
N LYS A 394 7.28 22.16 10.10
CA LYS A 394 8.38 23.13 9.97
C LYS A 394 7.91 24.60 9.95
N PHE A 395 6.60 24.82 10.05
CA PHE A 395 5.98 26.14 10.17
C PHE A 395 5.35 26.36 11.55
N TYR A 396 5.47 25.41 12.47
CA TYR A 396 5.06 25.62 13.86
C TYR A 396 6.27 26.03 14.71
N ASP A 397 6.16 27.16 15.39
CA ASP A 397 7.14 27.62 16.37
C ASP A 397 6.77 27.03 17.74
N TYR A 398 7.48 25.97 18.13
CA TYR A 398 7.23 25.24 19.37
C TYR A 398 7.67 26.00 20.62
N GLU A 399 8.57 26.98 20.49
CA GLU A 399 8.97 27.83 21.62
C GLU A 399 7.92 28.91 21.87
N ALA A 400 7.41 29.54 20.81
CA ALA A 400 6.35 30.53 20.91
C ALA A 400 4.93 29.93 21.02
N GLY A 401 4.77 28.62 20.79
CA GLY A 401 3.49 27.92 20.83
C GLY A 401 2.50 28.41 19.76
N ARG A 402 2.97 28.76 18.56
CA ARG A 402 2.12 29.31 17.49
C ARG A 402 2.55 28.84 16.10
N PHE A 403 1.60 28.82 15.17
CA PHE A 403 1.87 28.57 13.76
C PHE A 403 2.38 29.85 13.09
N ASP A 404 3.51 29.80 12.40
CA ASP A 404 4.07 30.91 11.64
C ASP A 404 3.36 31.04 10.28
N VAL A 405 2.26 31.79 10.31
CA VAL A 405 1.40 32.07 9.16
C VAL A 405 2.17 32.77 8.02
N GLU A 406 3.09 33.67 8.34
CA GLU A 406 3.81 34.43 7.32
C GLU A 406 4.88 33.57 6.65
N ALA A 407 5.64 32.78 7.42
CA ALA A 407 6.54 31.79 6.84
C ALA A 407 5.80 30.84 5.90
N TYR A 408 4.60 30.39 6.28
CA TYR A 408 3.82 29.50 5.43
C TYR A 408 3.42 30.17 4.10
N ARG A 409 2.94 31.43 4.16
CA ARG A 409 2.61 32.23 2.96
C ARG A 409 3.80 32.45 2.03
N ARG A 410 4.97 32.79 2.59
CA ARG A 410 6.21 32.98 1.81
C ARG A 410 6.70 31.69 1.18
N ALA A 411 6.60 30.57 1.89
CA ALA A 411 6.91 29.27 1.31
C ALA A 411 5.97 28.91 0.15
N ILE A 412 4.67 29.19 0.28
CA ILE A 412 3.68 29.00 -0.80
C ILE A 412 4.07 29.84 -2.02
N GLU A 413 4.37 31.13 -1.83
CA GLU A 413 4.74 32.05 -2.92
C GLU A 413 5.95 31.54 -3.73
N VAL A 414 7.02 31.14 -3.03
CA VAL A 414 8.26 30.65 -3.67
C VAL A 414 8.05 29.30 -4.34
N ILE A 415 7.46 28.32 -3.65
CA ILE A 415 7.29 26.96 -4.19
C ILE A 415 6.29 26.94 -5.35
N PHE A 416 5.18 27.69 -5.23
CA PHE A 416 4.20 27.77 -6.30
C PHE A 416 4.79 28.43 -7.56
N THR A 417 5.56 29.50 -7.40
CA THR A 417 6.26 30.14 -8.52
C THR A 417 7.28 29.19 -9.15
N ALA A 418 8.03 28.42 -8.35
CA ALA A 418 8.96 27.41 -8.85
C ALA A 418 8.24 26.33 -9.68
N GLN A 419 7.11 25.80 -9.19
CA GLN A 419 6.28 24.83 -9.93
C GLN A 419 5.78 25.41 -11.26
N GLU A 420 5.35 26.67 -11.27
CA GLU A 420 4.87 27.35 -12.47
C GLU A 420 5.99 27.56 -13.51
N ILE A 421 7.18 27.95 -13.07
CA ILE A 421 8.35 28.06 -13.97
C ILE A 421 8.60 26.71 -14.65
N VAL A 422 8.59 25.62 -13.89
CA VAL A 422 8.87 24.26 -14.40
C VAL A 422 7.95 23.86 -15.55
N VAL A 423 6.67 24.28 -15.56
CA VAL A 423 5.69 23.91 -16.61
C VAL A 423 6.20 24.26 -18.01
N GLY A 424 6.79 25.46 -18.18
CA GLY A 424 7.22 25.96 -19.49
C GLY A 424 8.50 25.31 -20.03
N PHE A 425 9.28 24.66 -19.17
CA PHE A 425 10.59 24.08 -19.50
C PHE A 425 10.62 22.56 -19.40
N SER A 426 9.48 21.95 -19.05
CA SER A 426 9.32 20.50 -19.00
C SER A 426 9.12 19.92 -20.40
N SER A 427 9.63 18.71 -20.61
CA SER A 427 9.20 17.85 -21.72
C SER A 427 8.00 17.01 -21.31
N TYR A 428 7.18 16.64 -22.31
CA TYR A 428 5.97 15.85 -22.10
C TYR A 428 5.99 14.59 -22.97
N PRO A 429 5.45 13.47 -22.48
CA PRO A 429 5.51 12.17 -23.18
C PRO A 429 4.82 12.14 -24.54
N THR A 430 3.77 12.95 -24.72
CA THR A 430 3.01 13.05 -25.97
C THR A 430 2.73 14.51 -26.30
N GLU A 431 2.50 14.79 -27.59
CA GLU A 431 2.19 16.13 -28.08
C GLU A 431 0.91 16.68 -27.44
N ALA A 432 -0.18 15.89 -27.44
CA ALA A 432 -1.46 16.30 -26.84
C ALA A 432 -1.34 16.64 -25.35
N ILE A 433 -0.54 15.88 -24.58
CA ILE A 433 -0.26 16.20 -23.18
C ILE A 433 0.52 17.51 -23.08
N GLY A 434 1.53 17.70 -23.91
CA GLY A 434 2.34 18.92 -23.93
C GLY A 434 1.53 20.17 -24.24
N GLU A 435 0.66 20.10 -25.26
CA GLU A 435 -0.24 21.20 -25.63
C GLU A 435 -1.13 21.62 -24.45
N ASN A 436 -1.81 20.65 -23.81
CA ASN A 436 -2.69 20.94 -22.68
C ASN A 436 -1.93 21.40 -21.43
N ALA A 437 -0.79 20.77 -21.11
CA ALA A 437 0.02 21.16 -19.96
C ALA A 437 0.52 22.61 -20.08
N ILE A 438 0.94 23.03 -21.28
CA ILE A 438 1.36 24.41 -21.56
C ILE A 438 0.15 25.37 -21.55
N ALA A 439 -0.98 24.95 -22.13
CA ALA A 439 -2.16 25.80 -22.29
C ALA A 439 -2.92 26.07 -20.98
N TYR A 440 -2.93 25.12 -20.04
CA TYR A 440 -3.70 25.19 -18.79
C TYR A 440 -2.86 25.21 -17.52
N ARG A 441 -1.59 24.79 -17.59
CA ARG A 441 -0.57 25.01 -16.56
C ARG A 441 -0.97 24.46 -15.20
N GLN A 442 -1.42 23.21 -15.16
CA GLN A 442 -1.95 22.59 -13.95
C GLN A 442 -0.87 22.29 -12.92
N LEU A 443 -1.06 22.79 -11.70
CA LEU A 443 -0.19 22.55 -10.57
C LEU A 443 -0.94 21.80 -9.46
N GLY A 444 -0.17 21.14 -8.61
CA GLY A 444 -0.66 20.46 -7.41
C GLY A 444 0.22 20.77 -6.22
N LEU A 445 0.13 21.99 -5.70
CA LEU A 445 0.68 22.33 -4.40
C LEU A 445 -0.16 21.68 -3.30
N GLY A 446 0.51 20.96 -2.41
CA GLY A 446 -0.09 20.34 -1.24
C GLY A 446 0.75 20.53 0.01
N TYR A 447 0.45 19.74 1.02
CA TYR A 447 1.25 19.64 2.22
C TYR A 447 1.40 18.19 2.66
N ALA A 448 2.35 17.96 3.55
CA ALA A 448 2.51 16.73 4.32
C ALA A 448 2.49 17.05 5.82
N ASN A 449 2.42 15.99 6.61
CA ASN A 449 2.62 16.02 8.04
C ASN A 449 1.48 16.65 8.86
N LEU A 450 0.23 16.61 8.36
CA LEU A 450 -0.92 17.13 9.10
C LEU A 450 -1.14 16.37 10.41
N GLY A 451 -1.20 15.04 10.37
CA GLY A 451 -1.39 14.24 11.58
C GLY A 451 -0.28 14.43 12.60
N GLY A 452 0.96 14.54 12.13
CA GLY A 452 2.13 14.82 12.97
C GLY A 452 2.09 16.23 13.57
N LEU A 453 1.59 17.23 12.86
CA LEU A 453 1.39 18.57 13.41
C LEU A 453 0.29 18.57 14.48
N LEU A 454 -0.89 18.00 14.19
CA LEU A 454 -2.00 18.00 15.14
C LEU A 454 -1.61 17.26 16.44
N MET A 455 -0.98 16.10 16.30
CA MET A 455 -0.47 15.33 17.44
C MET A 455 0.57 16.13 18.23
N SER A 456 1.55 16.77 17.56
CA SER A 456 2.63 17.49 18.26
C SER A 456 2.16 18.67 19.11
N ILE A 457 0.97 19.21 18.81
CA ILE A 457 0.34 20.31 19.53
C ILE A 457 -0.86 19.84 20.37
N GLY A 458 -0.95 18.54 20.65
CA GLY A 458 -1.94 17.99 21.58
C GLY A 458 -3.39 17.96 21.04
N LEU A 459 -3.59 18.07 19.73
CA LEU A 459 -4.91 18.00 19.11
C LEU A 459 -5.17 16.59 18.55
N PRO A 460 -6.27 15.91 18.95
CA PRO A 460 -6.70 14.68 18.31
C PRO A 460 -6.97 14.90 16.82
N TYR A 461 -6.49 13.98 15.98
CA TYR A 461 -6.76 14.05 14.54
C TYR A 461 -8.27 14.01 14.27
N ASP A 462 -8.98 13.07 14.91
CA ASP A 462 -10.42 12.93 14.77
C ASP A 462 -11.20 13.83 15.75
N SER A 463 -11.08 15.14 15.56
CA SER A 463 -11.76 16.16 16.38
C SER A 463 -12.26 17.33 15.55
N ASP A 464 -13.18 18.12 16.10
CA ASP A 464 -13.65 19.35 15.44
C ASP A 464 -12.52 20.39 15.36
N GLU A 465 -11.67 20.44 16.39
CA GLU A 465 -10.46 21.24 16.43
C GLU A 465 -9.49 20.88 15.31
N GLY A 466 -9.16 19.60 15.17
CA GLY A 466 -8.27 19.08 14.13
C GLY A 466 -8.79 19.36 12.71
N ARG A 467 -10.09 19.18 12.50
CA ARG A 467 -10.76 19.48 11.22
C ARG A 467 -10.75 20.97 10.91
N ALA A 468 -11.02 21.83 11.88
CA ALA A 468 -10.99 23.28 11.68
C ALA A 468 -9.57 23.79 11.36
N TRP A 469 -8.55 23.25 12.02
CA TRP A 469 -7.14 23.51 11.68
C TRP A 469 -6.81 23.04 10.26
N CYS A 470 -7.23 21.83 9.90
CA CYS A 470 -7.03 21.30 8.55
C CYS A 470 -7.68 22.19 7.48
N GLY A 471 -8.94 22.59 7.69
CA GLY A 471 -9.64 23.52 6.81
C GLY A 471 -8.90 24.85 6.67
N ALA A 472 -8.49 25.47 7.78
CA ALA A 472 -7.82 26.77 7.77
C ALA A 472 -6.44 26.73 7.09
N LEU A 473 -5.63 25.69 7.34
CA LEU A 473 -4.33 25.48 6.69
C LEU A 473 -4.50 25.27 5.18
N THR A 474 -5.46 24.43 4.78
CA THR A 474 -5.74 24.15 3.36
C THR A 474 -6.28 25.38 2.64
N ALA A 475 -7.20 26.12 3.29
CA ALA A 475 -7.76 27.37 2.78
C ALA A 475 -6.67 28.42 2.57
N LEU A 476 -5.78 28.61 3.54
CA LEU A 476 -4.64 29.53 3.41
C LEU A 476 -3.72 29.11 2.26
N MET A 477 -3.36 27.82 2.20
CA MET A 477 -2.48 27.31 1.15
C MET A 477 -3.02 27.58 -0.26
N THR A 478 -4.24 27.14 -0.53
CA THR A 478 -4.80 27.25 -1.89
C THR A 478 -5.18 28.68 -2.23
N GLY A 479 -5.78 29.43 -1.28
CA GLY A 479 -6.12 30.83 -1.52
C GLY A 479 -4.87 31.66 -1.82
N HIS A 480 -3.78 31.42 -1.08
CA HIS A 480 -2.52 32.12 -1.33
C HIS A 480 -1.86 31.67 -2.63
N ALA A 481 -1.94 30.38 -2.99
CA ALA A 481 -1.47 29.88 -4.28
C ALA A 481 -2.22 30.51 -5.47
N TYR A 482 -3.55 30.67 -5.40
CA TYR A 482 -4.32 31.35 -6.44
C TYR A 482 -4.06 32.87 -6.48
N LYS A 483 -3.83 33.51 -5.32
CA LYS A 483 -3.32 34.89 -5.28
C LYS A 483 -2.00 34.99 -6.04
N THR A 484 -1.03 34.13 -5.73
CA THR A 484 0.27 34.10 -6.43
C THR A 484 0.07 33.83 -7.92
N SER A 485 -0.81 32.90 -8.30
CA SER A 485 -1.14 32.64 -9.71
C SER A 485 -1.70 33.88 -10.43
N ALA A 486 -2.55 34.67 -9.78
CA ALA A 486 -3.07 35.92 -10.34
C ALA A 486 -1.99 37.02 -10.43
N GLU A 487 -1.06 37.06 -9.49
CA GLU A 487 0.11 37.95 -9.53
C GLU A 487 1.08 37.57 -10.64
N ILE A 488 1.28 36.28 -10.91
CA ILE A 488 2.04 35.79 -12.06
C ILE A 488 1.32 36.16 -13.36
N ALA A 489 -0.01 35.99 -13.43
CA ALA A 489 -0.79 36.32 -14.63
C ALA A 489 -0.69 37.81 -15.00
N LYS A 490 -0.57 38.69 -14.00
CA LYS A 490 -0.32 40.13 -14.23
C LYS A 490 1.00 40.38 -14.99
N VAL A 491 1.99 39.51 -14.85
CA VAL A 491 3.31 39.61 -15.49
C VAL A 491 3.35 38.87 -16.82
N THR A 492 2.95 37.60 -16.83
CA THR A 492 3.15 36.69 -17.97
C THR A 492 1.87 36.39 -18.76
N GLY A 493 0.74 36.98 -18.36
CA GLY A 493 -0.59 36.69 -18.88
C GLY A 493 -1.24 35.47 -18.22
N PRO A 494 -2.58 35.37 -18.22
CA PRO A 494 -3.27 34.19 -17.72
C PRO A 494 -3.02 32.96 -18.61
N PHE A 495 -3.42 31.77 -18.14
CA PHE A 495 -3.35 30.57 -18.99
C PHE A 495 -4.19 30.72 -20.26
N ALA A 496 -3.82 30.04 -21.34
CA ALA A 496 -4.38 30.26 -22.68
C ALA A 496 -5.91 30.03 -22.73
N GLY A 497 -6.41 29.04 -21.98
CA GLY A 497 -7.83 28.74 -21.85
C GLY A 497 -8.63 29.69 -20.95
N TYR A 498 -8.01 30.68 -20.29
CA TYR A 498 -8.68 31.48 -19.25
C TYR A 498 -9.86 32.28 -19.80
N LYS A 499 -9.68 33.00 -20.90
CA LYS A 499 -10.76 33.86 -21.46
C LYS A 499 -12.03 33.08 -21.78
N LYS A 500 -11.89 31.83 -22.24
CA LYS A 500 -13.02 30.93 -22.51
C LYS A 500 -13.72 30.51 -21.21
N ASN A 501 -12.97 30.38 -20.13
CA ASN A 501 -13.41 29.84 -18.85
C ASN A 501 -13.46 30.88 -17.72
N GLU A 502 -13.42 32.17 -18.03
CA GLU A 502 -13.32 33.25 -17.04
C GLU A 502 -14.47 33.17 -16.02
N LYS A 503 -15.71 33.03 -16.50
CA LYS A 503 -16.89 32.91 -15.65
C LYS A 503 -16.86 31.64 -14.76
N PRO A 504 -16.65 30.42 -15.30
CA PRO A 504 -16.48 29.23 -14.47
C PRO A 504 -15.35 29.33 -13.45
N MET A 505 -14.19 29.86 -13.85
CA MET A 505 -13.03 30.03 -12.98
C MET A 505 -13.36 30.95 -11.80
N LEU A 506 -13.90 32.15 -12.06
CA LEU A 506 -14.29 33.09 -11.01
C LEU A 506 -15.40 32.54 -10.10
N ARG A 507 -16.34 31.76 -10.66
CA ARG A 507 -17.36 31.04 -9.87
C ARG A 507 -16.69 30.08 -8.87
N VAL A 508 -15.75 29.25 -9.34
CA VAL A 508 -15.07 28.28 -8.48
C VAL A 508 -14.21 28.96 -7.41
N ILE A 509 -13.48 30.04 -7.77
CA ILE A 509 -12.74 30.85 -6.79
C ILE A 509 -13.68 31.46 -5.75
N GLY A 510 -14.86 31.94 -6.17
CA GLY A 510 -15.91 32.42 -5.26
C GLY A 510 -16.40 31.33 -4.31
N LYS A 511 -16.66 30.11 -4.82
CA LYS A 511 -17.06 28.96 -3.97
C LYS A 511 -16.01 28.63 -2.91
N HIS A 512 -14.73 28.60 -3.29
CA HIS A 512 -13.65 28.36 -2.33
C HIS A 512 -13.58 29.46 -1.26
N ARG A 513 -13.71 30.74 -1.65
CA ARG A 513 -13.75 31.88 -0.73
C ARG A 513 -14.92 31.75 0.24
N ASP A 514 -16.12 31.47 -0.26
CA ASP A 514 -17.32 31.41 0.56
C ASP A 514 -17.27 30.25 1.57
N ALA A 515 -16.68 29.11 1.17
CA ALA A 515 -16.47 27.96 2.06
C ALA A 515 -15.56 28.26 3.27
N VAL A 516 -14.75 29.33 3.24
CA VAL A 516 -13.93 29.72 4.41
C VAL A 516 -14.80 30.09 5.61
N GLU A 517 -16.01 30.61 5.37
CA GLU A 517 -16.94 30.98 6.44
C GLU A 517 -17.61 29.78 7.11
N ASP A 518 -17.50 28.59 6.52
CA ASP A 518 -17.99 27.34 7.12
C ASP A 518 -16.99 26.74 8.12
N ILE A 519 -15.76 27.27 8.20
CA ILE A 519 -14.76 26.84 9.19
C ILE A 519 -15.14 27.38 10.56
N ASP A 520 -15.25 26.51 11.57
CA ASP A 520 -15.45 26.94 12.96
C ASP A 520 -14.27 27.80 13.43
N PRO A 521 -14.49 29.08 13.79
CA PRO A 521 -13.42 29.98 14.18
C PRO A 521 -12.94 29.77 15.64
N ARG A 522 -13.68 29.02 16.47
CA ARG A 522 -13.36 28.86 17.90
C ARG A 522 -12.05 28.12 18.16
N PRO A 523 -11.76 26.98 17.50
CA PRO A 523 -10.54 26.21 17.75
C PRO A 523 -9.31 26.63 16.93
N VAL A 524 -9.47 27.58 16.00
CA VAL A 524 -8.39 28.00 15.08
C VAL A 524 -7.77 29.32 15.56
N PRO A 525 -6.43 29.46 15.52
CA PRO A 525 -5.78 30.75 15.72
C PRO A 525 -6.36 31.82 14.79
N LYS A 526 -6.69 32.99 15.36
CA LYS A 526 -7.36 34.07 14.62
C LYS A 526 -6.54 34.59 13.45
N ASP A 527 -5.23 34.68 13.62
CA ASP A 527 -4.29 35.09 12.58
C ASP A 527 -4.27 34.12 11.39
N LEU A 528 -4.27 32.81 11.66
CA LEU A 528 -4.34 31.77 10.63
C LEU A 528 -5.65 31.88 9.82
N LEU A 529 -6.80 31.91 10.47
CA LEU A 529 -8.10 31.99 9.78
C LEU A 529 -8.27 33.32 9.04
N ASN A 530 -7.83 34.44 9.62
CA ASN A 530 -7.88 35.74 8.94
C ASN A 530 -6.96 35.79 7.72
N ALA A 531 -5.78 35.15 7.79
CA ALA A 531 -4.89 35.04 6.63
C ALA A 531 -5.50 34.17 5.52
N ALA A 532 -6.23 33.11 5.88
CA ALA A 532 -6.96 32.29 4.91
C ALA A 532 -8.03 33.11 4.19
N ARG A 533 -8.92 33.80 4.94
CA ARG A 533 -9.93 34.73 4.39
C ARG A 533 -9.31 35.76 3.45
N LYS A 534 -8.29 36.47 3.94
CA LYS A 534 -7.60 37.51 3.18
C LYS A 534 -6.98 36.97 1.90
N SER A 535 -6.41 35.77 1.93
CA SER A 535 -5.77 35.19 0.74
C SER A 535 -6.79 34.88 -0.35
N TRP A 536 -8.00 34.42 0.00
CA TRP A 536 -9.08 34.24 -0.97
C TRP A 536 -9.67 35.56 -1.49
N ASP A 537 -9.84 36.55 -0.61
CA ASP A 537 -10.27 37.90 -1.02
C ASP A 537 -9.27 38.53 -2.01
N ASP A 538 -7.97 38.42 -1.71
CA ASP A 538 -6.91 38.90 -2.58
C ASP A 538 -6.87 38.11 -3.89
N ALA A 539 -7.00 36.77 -3.84
CA ALA A 539 -7.00 35.92 -5.02
C ALA A 539 -8.12 36.29 -5.99
N LEU A 540 -9.34 36.50 -5.49
CA LEU A 540 -10.46 36.93 -6.32
C LEU A 540 -10.23 38.35 -6.85
N LYS A 541 -9.88 39.31 -5.98
CA LYS A 541 -9.70 40.71 -6.37
C LYS A 541 -8.62 40.90 -7.44
N VAL A 542 -7.49 40.20 -7.31
CA VAL A 542 -6.40 40.28 -8.29
C VAL A 542 -6.77 39.46 -9.54
N GLY A 543 -7.38 38.29 -9.36
CA GLY A 543 -7.81 37.40 -10.44
C GLY A 543 -8.88 37.99 -11.35
N GLU A 544 -9.87 38.73 -10.82
CA GLU A 544 -10.86 39.46 -11.62
C GLU A 544 -10.22 40.48 -12.56
N LYS A 545 -9.09 41.06 -12.15
CA LYS A 545 -8.41 42.11 -12.92
C LYS A 545 -7.41 41.56 -13.94
N HIS A 546 -6.73 40.47 -13.60
CA HIS A 546 -5.56 39.98 -14.34
C HIS A 546 -5.71 38.55 -14.87
N GLY A 547 -6.76 37.85 -14.47
CA GLY A 547 -6.91 36.42 -14.65
C GLY A 547 -5.97 35.60 -13.76
N PHE A 548 -5.90 34.31 -14.02
CA PHE A 548 -5.04 33.36 -13.31
C PHE A 548 -4.05 32.71 -14.27
N ARG A 549 -2.83 32.46 -13.79
CA ARG A 549 -1.79 31.81 -14.59
C ARG A 549 -2.01 30.31 -14.69
N ASN A 550 -2.71 29.71 -13.73
CA ASN A 550 -2.85 28.27 -13.58
C ASN A 550 -4.34 27.90 -13.45
N ALA A 551 -4.79 26.93 -14.23
CA ALA A 551 -6.18 26.44 -14.17
C ALA A 551 -6.46 25.64 -12.88
N GLN A 552 -5.46 24.92 -12.37
CA GLN A 552 -5.48 24.18 -11.11
C GLN A 552 -4.24 24.55 -10.30
N ALA A 553 -4.40 24.77 -8.98
CA ALA A 553 -3.32 25.20 -8.10
C ALA A 553 -2.88 24.15 -7.07
N SER A 554 -3.83 23.41 -6.51
CA SER A 554 -3.60 22.56 -5.33
C SER A 554 -4.28 21.19 -5.38
N VAL A 555 -3.61 20.23 -4.76
CA VAL A 555 -4.07 18.84 -4.49
C VAL A 555 -3.43 18.36 -3.18
N LEU A 556 -3.96 17.30 -2.56
CA LEU A 556 -3.26 16.59 -1.48
C LEU A 556 -2.79 15.22 -1.97
N ALA A 557 -1.50 15.13 -2.26
CA ALA A 557 -0.85 13.92 -2.74
C ALA A 557 -0.49 12.96 -1.60
N PRO A 558 -0.22 11.66 -1.87
CA PRO A 558 0.18 10.72 -0.83
C PRO A 558 1.55 11.03 -0.23
N THR A 559 2.44 11.75 -0.92
CA THR A 559 3.81 12.12 -0.45
C THR A 559 4.72 10.96 0.00
N GLY A 560 4.44 9.71 -0.36
CA GLY A 560 5.08 8.54 0.27
C GLY A 560 6.62 8.46 0.24
N THR A 561 7.30 8.99 -0.80
CA THR A 561 8.78 9.04 -0.84
C THR A 561 9.33 10.40 -0.39
N ILE A 562 8.71 11.50 -0.83
CA ILE A 562 9.17 12.86 -0.50
C ILE A 562 8.92 13.20 0.99
N GLY A 563 7.91 12.60 1.63
CA GLY A 563 7.68 12.71 3.06
C GLY A 563 8.86 12.15 3.87
N LEU A 564 9.46 11.04 3.42
CA LEU A 564 10.67 10.49 4.05
C LEU A 564 11.89 11.39 3.82
N MET A 565 12.01 12.00 2.63
CA MET A 565 13.05 13.00 2.35
C MET A 565 12.90 14.23 3.26
N MET A 566 11.68 14.64 3.60
CA MET A 566 11.39 15.79 4.46
C MET A 566 11.33 15.45 5.96
N ASP A 567 11.66 14.21 6.35
CA ASP A 567 11.50 13.71 7.73
C ASP A 567 10.08 13.94 8.30
N CYS A 568 9.06 13.70 7.48
CA CYS A 568 7.67 13.73 7.92
C CYS A 568 7.32 12.46 8.70
N ASP A 569 6.68 12.64 9.86
CA ASP A 569 6.11 11.55 10.66
C ASP A 569 4.86 10.95 9.98
N THR A 570 4.08 11.82 9.35
CA THR A 570 2.82 11.49 8.66
C THR A 570 2.82 12.02 7.23
N THR A 571 2.15 11.31 6.33
CA THR A 571 2.18 11.57 4.89
C THR A 571 0.96 12.34 4.43
N GLY A 572 1.13 13.42 3.66
CA GLY A 572 0.00 14.18 3.14
C GLY A 572 -0.93 14.69 4.25
N ILE A 573 -2.22 14.39 4.08
CA ILE A 573 -3.28 14.60 5.07
C ILE A 573 -3.41 13.45 6.08
N GLU A 574 -2.76 12.30 5.87
CA GLU A 574 -2.92 11.09 6.67
C GLU A 574 -2.64 11.34 8.18
N PRO A 575 -3.37 10.68 9.09
CA PRO A 575 -2.92 10.55 10.46
C PRO A 575 -1.69 9.64 10.49
N ASP A 576 -1.11 9.50 11.67
CA ASP A 576 -0.09 8.49 11.85
C ASP A 576 -0.69 7.09 11.63
N LEU A 577 -0.01 6.23 10.87
CA LEU A 577 -0.46 4.86 10.61
C LEU A 577 -0.51 4.01 11.89
N GLY A 578 0.42 4.24 12.82
CA GLY A 578 0.57 3.47 14.06
C GLY A 578 1.76 3.99 14.87
N LEU A 579 1.67 3.92 16.20
CA LEU A 579 2.71 4.44 17.10
C LEU A 579 4.07 3.73 16.93
N VAL A 580 4.04 2.47 16.53
CA VAL A 580 5.20 1.68 16.12
C VAL A 580 4.91 1.05 14.76
N LYS A 581 5.72 1.39 13.75
CA LYS A 581 5.52 0.95 12.36
C LYS A 581 6.59 -0.03 11.95
N MET A 582 6.20 -1.09 11.24
CA MET A 582 7.13 -1.97 10.52
C MET A 582 7.02 -1.70 9.02
N LYS A 583 8.05 -1.09 8.43
CA LYS A 583 8.05 -0.79 7.00
C LYS A 583 8.85 -1.80 6.20
N LYS A 584 8.21 -2.53 5.28
CA LYS A 584 8.91 -3.40 4.32
C LYS A 584 9.53 -2.56 3.19
N MET A 585 10.79 -2.80 2.85
CA MET A 585 11.52 -2.08 1.79
C MET A 585 11.57 -2.92 0.50
N VAL A 586 11.59 -2.24 -0.66
CA VAL A 586 11.73 -2.87 -1.98
C VAL A 586 13.13 -3.49 -2.10
N GLY A 587 13.21 -4.80 -2.36
CA GLY A 587 14.47 -5.56 -2.35
C GLY A 587 14.73 -6.39 -1.08
N GLY A 588 13.73 -6.48 -0.19
CA GLY A 588 13.86 -7.14 1.12
C GLY A 588 14.30 -6.16 2.21
N GLY A 589 13.64 -6.17 3.37
CA GLY A 589 13.81 -5.13 4.40
C GLY A 589 12.63 -5.04 5.34
N SER A 590 12.81 -4.83 6.66
CA SER A 590 11.78 -4.29 7.56
C SER A 590 12.43 -3.42 8.64
N ILE A 591 12.04 -2.16 8.76
CA ILE A 591 12.56 -1.23 9.78
C ILE A 591 11.44 -0.92 10.77
N SER A 592 11.73 -1.02 12.08
CA SER A 592 10.85 -0.53 13.14
C SER A 592 11.05 0.98 13.31
N ILE A 593 9.98 1.75 13.19
CA ILE A 593 9.99 3.20 13.35
C ILE A 593 9.06 3.53 14.52
N VAL A 594 9.64 4.00 15.63
CA VAL A 594 8.88 4.55 16.76
C VAL A 594 8.56 6.01 16.45
N ASN A 595 7.29 6.38 16.62
CA ASN A 595 6.78 7.72 16.33
C ASN A 595 7.51 8.79 17.18
N GLN A 596 8.23 9.70 16.50
CA GLN A 596 9.01 10.77 17.14
C GLN A 596 8.15 11.95 17.61
N THR A 597 6.87 11.98 17.24
CA THR A 597 5.91 13.01 17.66
C THR A 597 5.36 12.75 19.06
N VAL A 598 5.36 11.51 19.54
CA VAL A 598 4.81 11.17 20.86
C VAL A 598 5.49 11.95 22.00
N PRO A 599 6.83 11.95 22.13
CA PRO A 599 7.50 12.73 23.18
C PRO A 599 7.18 14.23 23.07
N GLN A 600 7.12 14.77 21.85
CA GLN A 600 6.83 16.17 21.61
C GLN A 600 5.42 16.56 22.05
N ALA A 601 4.43 15.74 21.71
CA ALA A 601 3.04 15.92 22.12
C ALA A 601 2.90 15.89 23.64
N LEU A 602 3.57 14.94 24.31
CA LEU A 602 3.54 14.85 25.77
C LEU A 602 4.18 16.08 26.45
N ARG A 603 5.28 16.64 25.91
CA ARG A 603 5.82 17.92 26.41
C ARG A 603 4.80 19.05 26.29
N PHE A 604 4.14 19.15 25.14
CA PHE A 604 3.11 20.17 24.91
C PHE A 604 1.94 20.03 25.89
N LEU A 605 1.54 18.79 26.19
CA LEU A 605 0.48 18.46 27.13
C LEU A 605 0.90 18.62 28.61
N GLY A 606 2.14 19.02 28.89
CA GLY A 606 2.63 19.36 30.23
C GLY A 606 3.12 18.18 31.08
N TYR A 607 3.53 17.07 30.45
CA TYR A 607 4.15 15.95 31.16
C TYR A 607 5.63 16.23 31.48
N SER A 608 6.15 15.71 32.59
CA SER A 608 7.59 15.78 32.91
C SER A 608 8.41 14.82 32.04
N GLU A 609 9.72 15.07 31.90
CA GLU A 609 10.58 14.17 31.12
C GLU A 609 10.57 12.72 31.67
N GLU A 610 10.45 12.52 32.99
CA GLU A 610 10.34 11.16 33.55
C GLU A 610 9.03 10.47 33.13
N GLN A 611 7.92 11.22 33.08
CA GLN A 611 6.63 10.69 32.61
C GLN A 611 6.69 10.36 31.12
N ILE A 612 7.35 11.22 30.32
CA ILE A 612 7.52 11.02 28.89
C ILE A 612 8.33 9.76 28.61
N GLU A 613 9.47 9.59 29.28
CA GLU A 613 10.30 8.39 29.15
C GLU A 613 9.52 7.13 29.52
N ALA A 614 8.73 7.17 30.60
CA ALA A 614 7.90 6.05 31.02
C ALA A 614 6.82 5.68 29.98
N VAL A 615 6.15 6.67 29.39
CA VAL A 615 5.14 6.45 28.34
C VAL A 615 5.78 5.91 27.06
N VAL A 616 6.91 6.48 26.64
CA VAL A 616 7.63 6.05 25.42
C VAL A 616 8.15 4.63 25.57
N ALA A 617 8.75 4.30 26.72
CA ALA A 617 9.19 2.94 27.02
C ALA A 617 8.02 1.96 27.03
N TYR A 618 6.88 2.35 27.61
CA TYR A 618 5.67 1.54 27.60
C TYR A 618 5.16 1.28 26.17
N ILE A 619 5.14 2.29 25.30
CA ILE A 619 4.72 2.14 23.89
C ILE A 619 5.68 1.23 23.14
N ASP A 620 6.99 1.35 23.35
CA ASP A 620 7.95 0.47 22.70
C ASP A 620 7.80 -0.99 23.17
N GLU A 621 7.50 -1.23 24.45
CA GLU A 621 7.29 -2.58 24.95
C GLU A 621 5.93 -3.16 24.54
N ASN A 622 4.85 -2.39 24.72
CA ASN A 622 3.47 -2.87 24.61
C ASN A 622 2.83 -2.64 23.25
N LYS A 623 3.48 -1.84 22.38
CA LYS A 623 2.98 -1.41 21.06
C LYS A 623 1.61 -0.70 21.12
N SER A 624 1.23 -0.25 22.31
CA SER A 624 -0.04 0.38 22.62
C SER A 624 0.20 1.52 23.60
N ILE A 625 -0.64 2.55 23.52
CA ILE A 625 -0.60 3.66 24.47
C ILE A 625 -1.58 3.46 25.64
N HIS A 626 -2.54 2.55 25.49
CA HIS A 626 -3.52 2.28 26.54
C HIS A 626 -2.87 1.60 27.74
N GLY A 627 -3.11 2.15 28.93
CA GLY A 627 -2.47 1.70 30.16
C GLY A 627 -1.06 2.22 30.38
N ALA A 628 -0.56 3.12 29.51
CA ALA A 628 0.75 3.73 29.70
C ALA A 628 0.82 4.45 31.07
N PRO A 629 1.89 4.25 31.85
CA PRO A 629 2.02 4.84 33.17
C PRO A 629 2.00 6.37 33.08
N ALA A 630 1.37 7.02 34.04
CA ALA A 630 1.20 8.47 34.14
C ALA A 630 0.38 9.15 33.03
N LEU A 631 0.01 8.46 31.94
CA LEU A 631 -0.82 9.04 30.88
C LEU A 631 -2.24 9.31 31.39
N ARG A 632 -2.71 10.54 31.22
CA ARG A 632 -4.10 10.93 31.49
C ARG A 632 -5.02 10.39 30.40
N GLU A 633 -6.12 9.79 30.80
CA GLU A 633 -7.11 9.19 29.90
C GLU A 633 -7.67 10.19 28.87
N GLU A 634 -7.87 11.45 29.28
CA GLU A 634 -8.34 12.52 28.39
C GLU A 634 -7.39 12.81 27.21
N HIS A 635 -6.12 12.41 27.31
CA HIS A 635 -5.10 12.66 26.28
C HIS A 635 -4.91 11.50 25.30
N THR A 636 -5.52 10.33 25.53
CA THR A 636 -5.34 9.15 24.66
C THR A 636 -5.75 9.44 23.21
N LYS A 637 -6.83 10.20 23.00
CA LYS A 637 -7.32 10.61 21.68
C LYS A 637 -6.30 11.36 20.82
N VAL A 638 -5.34 12.05 21.43
CA VAL A 638 -4.25 12.75 20.70
C VAL A 638 -3.39 11.77 19.92
N PHE A 639 -3.27 10.54 20.42
CA PHE A 639 -2.36 9.52 19.92
C PHE A 639 -3.06 8.44 19.09
N GLN A 640 -4.34 8.64 18.75
CA GLN A 640 -5.05 7.74 17.84
C GLN A 640 -4.38 7.71 16.47
N CYS A 641 -4.30 6.51 15.89
CA CYS A 641 -3.66 6.25 14.62
C CYS A 641 -4.68 5.73 13.58
N ALA A 642 -4.29 5.62 12.32
CA ALA A 642 -5.14 5.06 11.27
C ALA A 642 -5.45 3.56 11.51
N MET A 643 -4.55 2.86 12.20
CA MET A 643 -4.62 1.43 12.49
C MET A 643 -4.05 1.17 13.89
N GLY A 644 -4.41 0.03 14.50
CA GLY A 644 -3.96 -0.37 15.84
C GLY A 644 -5.11 -0.49 16.84
N ASP A 645 -4.78 -0.63 18.12
CA ASP A 645 -5.73 -0.95 19.20
C ASP A 645 -6.78 0.15 19.46
N ASP A 646 -6.49 1.40 19.09
CA ASP A 646 -7.40 2.56 19.14
C ASP A 646 -7.31 3.33 17.82
N ALA A 647 -7.76 2.65 16.77
CA ALA A 647 -7.81 3.20 15.43
C ALA A 647 -8.88 4.30 15.33
N ILE A 648 -8.56 5.35 14.58
CA ILE A 648 -9.51 6.39 14.20
C ILE A 648 -10.68 5.72 13.48
N HIS A 649 -11.90 6.01 13.93
CA HIS A 649 -13.09 5.52 13.27
C HIS A 649 -13.13 6.01 11.82
N TYR A 650 -13.56 5.15 10.88
CA TYR A 650 -13.52 5.46 9.44
C TYR A 650 -14.28 6.76 9.08
N TYR A 651 -15.37 7.05 9.79
CA TYR A 651 -16.11 8.30 9.67
C TYR A 651 -15.27 9.55 9.99
N GLY A 652 -14.31 9.43 10.91
CA GLY A 652 -13.34 10.48 11.22
C GLY A 652 -12.40 10.79 10.07
N HIS A 653 -11.97 9.77 9.32
CA HIS A 653 -11.21 9.96 8.08
C HIS A 653 -12.01 10.73 7.03
N VAL A 654 -13.28 10.33 6.81
CA VAL A 654 -14.18 11.00 5.85
C VAL A 654 -14.39 12.47 6.24
N LYS A 655 -14.67 12.75 7.52
CA LYS A 655 -14.84 14.13 8.00
C LYS A 655 -13.58 14.97 7.86
N MET A 656 -12.39 14.40 8.08
CA MET A 656 -11.14 15.12 7.86
C MET A 656 -10.95 15.47 6.37
N MET A 657 -11.23 14.53 5.46
CA MET A 657 -11.21 14.81 4.03
C MET A 657 -12.20 15.92 3.66
N ALA A 658 -13.42 15.86 4.20
CA ALA A 658 -14.45 16.87 3.99
C ALA A 658 -14.05 18.26 4.49
N ALA A 659 -13.24 18.36 5.54
CA ALA A 659 -12.72 19.64 6.04
C ALA A 659 -11.71 20.30 5.08
N ALA A 660 -10.94 19.50 4.33
CA ALA A 660 -9.95 20.00 3.37
C ALA A 660 -10.51 20.20 1.96
N GLN A 661 -11.40 19.31 1.52
CA GLN A 661 -11.83 19.20 0.12
C GLN A 661 -12.39 20.49 -0.49
N PRO A 662 -13.20 21.31 0.22
CA PRO A 662 -13.74 22.56 -0.30
C PRO A 662 -12.67 23.59 -0.65
N PHE A 663 -11.43 23.42 -0.22
CA PHE A 663 -10.33 24.35 -0.46
C PHE A 663 -9.31 23.82 -1.46
N LEU A 664 -9.53 22.66 -2.08
CA LEU A 664 -8.63 22.09 -3.07
C LEU A 664 -9.21 22.19 -4.47
N SER A 665 -8.41 22.70 -5.41
CA SER A 665 -8.81 22.74 -6.82
C SER A 665 -8.89 21.33 -7.43
N GLY A 666 -7.95 20.45 -7.09
CA GLY A 666 -8.04 19.02 -7.38
C GLY A 666 -8.71 18.25 -6.23
N ALA A 667 -8.22 17.04 -5.96
CA ALA A 667 -8.77 16.11 -4.98
C ALA A 667 -7.71 15.69 -3.94
N ILE A 668 -8.08 14.71 -3.10
CA ILE A 668 -7.29 14.23 -1.98
C ILE A 668 -6.96 12.76 -2.23
N SER A 669 -5.68 12.43 -2.21
CA SER A 669 -5.24 11.05 -2.03
C SER A 669 -5.20 10.74 -0.53
N LYS A 670 -6.23 10.05 -0.04
CA LYS A 670 -6.36 9.61 1.34
C LYS A 670 -6.95 8.21 1.37
N THR A 671 -6.37 7.34 2.18
CA THR A 671 -6.93 6.03 2.46
C THR A 671 -7.87 6.12 3.66
N CYS A 672 -9.13 5.71 3.55
CA CYS A 672 -9.97 5.50 4.73
C CYS A 672 -9.72 4.10 5.28
N ASN A 673 -8.97 4.04 6.38
CA ASN A 673 -8.68 2.77 7.05
C ASN A 673 -9.91 2.26 7.80
N LEU A 674 -10.16 0.95 7.72
CA LEU A 674 -11.22 0.26 8.46
C LEU A 674 -10.62 -0.92 9.23
N PRO A 675 -11.15 -1.23 10.43
CA PRO A 675 -10.75 -2.42 11.16
C PRO A 675 -11.22 -3.69 10.43
N GLU A 676 -10.61 -4.83 10.76
CA GLU A 676 -10.87 -6.12 10.08
C GLU A 676 -12.35 -6.57 10.18
N ASP A 677 -12.99 -6.24 11.32
CA ASP A 677 -14.38 -6.54 11.65
C ASP A 677 -15.40 -5.57 11.03
N ALA A 678 -14.95 -4.51 10.35
CA ALA A 678 -15.85 -3.64 9.59
C ALA A 678 -16.67 -4.46 8.59
N THR A 679 -17.95 -4.14 8.49
CA THR A 679 -18.90 -4.83 7.62
C THR A 679 -18.94 -4.21 6.23
N VAL A 680 -19.68 -4.84 5.32
CA VAL A 680 -19.87 -4.31 3.95
C VAL A 680 -20.81 -3.12 4.00
N GLU A 681 -21.78 -3.15 4.91
CA GLU A 681 -22.68 -2.05 5.23
C GLU A 681 -21.91 -0.82 5.71
N ASP A 682 -20.85 -0.99 6.51
CA ASP A 682 -20.00 0.12 6.94
C ASP A 682 -19.28 0.78 5.76
N VAL A 683 -18.80 -0.02 4.80
CA VAL A 683 -18.19 0.49 3.56
C VAL A 683 -19.21 1.21 2.68
N GLU A 684 -20.41 0.65 2.57
CA GLU A 684 -21.53 1.24 1.82
C GLU A 684 -21.95 2.59 2.41
N GLN A 685 -22.08 2.66 3.74
CA GLN A 685 -22.37 3.90 4.47
C GLN A 685 -21.23 4.91 4.32
N LEU A 686 -19.97 4.48 4.41
CA LEU A 686 -18.79 5.33 4.21
C LEU A 686 -18.80 5.99 2.82
N HIS A 687 -19.09 5.22 1.77
CA HIS A 687 -19.20 5.76 0.41
C HIS A 687 -20.37 6.75 0.26
N TYR A 688 -21.50 6.50 0.92
CA TYR A 688 -22.63 7.42 0.91
C TYR A 688 -22.33 8.72 1.68
N ASP A 689 -21.71 8.62 2.85
CA ASP A 689 -21.33 9.78 3.67
C ASP A 689 -20.32 10.67 2.94
N ALA A 690 -19.35 10.08 2.26
CA ALA A 690 -18.37 10.82 1.45
C ALA A 690 -19.04 11.62 0.32
N TRP A 691 -20.04 11.05 -0.35
CA TRP A 691 -20.86 11.78 -1.32
C TRP A 691 -21.59 12.95 -0.67
N LYS A 692 -22.32 12.71 0.44
CA LYS A 692 -23.08 13.75 1.15
C LYS A 692 -22.20 14.89 1.66
N MET A 693 -20.94 14.60 1.99
CA MET A 693 -19.96 15.60 2.45
C MET A 693 -19.21 16.30 1.31
N GLY A 694 -19.54 16.04 0.04
CA GLY A 694 -18.93 16.74 -1.10
C GLY A 694 -17.47 16.34 -1.35
N ILE A 695 -17.07 15.12 -0.96
CA ILE A 695 -15.75 14.57 -1.31
C ILE A 695 -15.70 14.31 -2.82
N LYS A 696 -14.53 14.49 -3.45
CA LYS A 696 -14.36 14.26 -4.90
C LYS A 696 -14.03 12.80 -5.24
N ALA A 697 -13.19 12.15 -4.44
CA ALA A 697 -12.87 10.74 -4.57
C ALA A 697 -12.58 10.10 -3.21
N ILE A 698 -12.85 8.80 -3.10
CA ILE A 698 -12.61 8.03 -1.89
C ILE A 698 -12.04 6.64 -2.20
N ALA A 699 -11.08 6.22 -1.39
CA ALA A 699 -10.53 4.88 -1.39
C ALA A 699 -10.51 4.36 0.04
N ILE A 700 -10.75 3.07 0.20
CA ILE A 700 -10.77 2.41 1.50
C ILE A 700 -9.64 1.40 1.61
N TYR A 701 -9.28 1.07 2.84
CA TYR A 701 -8.43 -0.08 3.12
C TYR A 701 -8.87 -0.72 4.43
N ARG A 702 -9.48 -1.90 4.33
CA ARG A 702 -9.83 -2.70 5.51
C ARG A 702 -8.65 -3.57 5.92
N ASP A 703 -8.34 -3.62 7.22
CA ASP A 703 -7.27 -4.50 7.72
C ASP A 703 -7.48 -5.94 7.23
N ASN A 704 -6.39 -6.60 6.84
CA ASN A 704 -6.39 -7.98 6.31
C ASN A 704 -7.24 -8.26 5.05
N CYS A 705 -7.73 -7.25 4.33
CA CYS A 705 -8.46 -7.47 3.06
C CYS A 705 -7.57 -8.01 1.94
N LYS A 706 -6.26 -7.72 1.94
CA LYS A 706 -5.28 -8.28 0.99
C LYS A 706 -4.31 -9.25 1.65
N VAL A 707 -3.95 -10.31 0.92
CA VAL A 707 -2.94 -11.32 1.30
C VAL A 707 -1.58 -10.71 1.54
N ALA A 708 -1.16 -9.78 0.68
CA ALA A 708 0.18 -9.23 0.69
C ALA A 708 0.13 -7.72 1.00
N GLN A 709 0.74 -7.31 2.12
CA GLN A 709 0.68 -5.94 2.62
C GLN A 709 2.07 -5.28 2.69
N PRO A 710 2.25 -4.07 2.14
CA PRO A 710 3.54 -3.37 2.17
C PRO A 710 3.83 -2.67 3.52
N LEU A 711 2.78 -2.33 4.27
CA LEU A 711 2.85 -1.68 5.57
C LEU A 711 1.89 -2.40 6.52
N SER A 712 2.36 -2.69 7.73
CA SER A 712 1.54 -3.29 8.79
C SER A 712 1.88 -2.66 10.14
N VAL A 713 0.91 -2.69 11.06
CA VAL A 713 1.13 -2.32 12.47
C VAL A 713 1.63 -3.56 13.23
N SER A 714 2.55 -3.37 14.18
CA SER A 714 2.93 -4.45 15.10
C SER A 714 1.81 -4.68 16.11
N LYS A 715 1.14 -5.85 16.09
CA LYS A 715 0.18 -6.26 17.14
C LYS A 715 0.94 -6.86 18.33
N LYS A 716 0.43 -6.63 19.55
CA LYS A 716 0.84 -7.37 20.75
C LYS A 716 0.46 -8.84 20.55
N SER A 717 1.37 -9.77 20.81
CA SER A 717 1.01 -11.20 20.87
C SER A 717 0.02 -11.38 22.02
N ASP A 718 -1.14 -11.98 21.78
CA ASP A 718 -2.12 -12.28 22.82
C ASP A 718 -1.51 -13.18 23.90
N ALA A 719 -1.03 -12.53 24.95
CA ALA A 719 -0.74 -13.13 26.24
C ALA A 719 -1.77 -12.56 27.22
N SER A 720 -2.94 -13.20 27.29
CA SER A 720 -3.60 -13.63 28.54
C SER A 720 -5.08 -13.98 28.36
N VAL A 721 -5.35 -15.28 28.24
CA VAL A 721 -6.41 -15.90 29.07
C VAL A 721 -5.75 -16.17 30.43
N PRO A 722 -6.21 -15.59 31.56
CA PRO A 722 -5.50 -15.70 32.83
C PRO A 722 -5.85 -16.95 33.64
N ALA A 723 -4.79 -17.66 34.03
CA ALA A 723 -4.47 -18.16 35.38
C ALA A 723 -5.50 -18.95 36.21
N ALA A 724 -5.29 -20.28 36.26
CA ALA A 724 -5.26 -21.00 37.53
C ALA A 724 -3.80 -21.44 37.80
N ALA A 725 -3.34 -21.18 39.03
CA ALA A 725 -1.94 -21.18 39.41
C ALA A 725 -1.38 -22.56 39.78
N SER A 726 -0.14 -22.82 39.36
CA SER A 726 0.90 -23.29 40.27
C SER A 726 2.24 -22.69 39.85
N ALA A 727 2.83 -21.94 40.77
CA ALA A 727 3.98 -21.09 40.61
C ALA A 727 5.31 -21.87 40.44
N GLU A 728 6.19 -21.24 39.66
CA GLU A 728 7.66 -21.17 39.81
C GLU A 728 8.52 -22.44 39.69
N ALA A 729 9.21 -22.56 38.55
CA ALA A 729 10.64 -22.20 38.50
C ALA A 729 11.01 -21.83 37.04
N GLY A 730 11.68 -20.69 36.86
CA GLY A 730 11.81 -20.02 35.56
C GLY A 730 12.70 -20.70 34.54
N GLU A 731 12.51 -20.35 33.27
CA GLU A 731 13.52 -20.59 32.24
C GLU A 731 13.49 -19.51 31.14
N VAL A 732 14.71 -19.08 30.82
CA VAL A 732 15.14 -18.07 29.85
C VAL A 732 14.70 -18.48 28.45
N ALA A 733 14.26 -17.53 27.61
CA ALA A 733 14.02 -17.78 26.19
C ALA A 733 15.32 -18.24 25.51
N HIS A 734 15.51 -19.55 25.41
CA HIS A 734 16.72 -20.17 24.91
C HIS A 734 16.74 -20.00 23.39
N VAL A 735 17.60 -19.11 22.91
CA VAL A 735 18.15 -19.20 21.54
C VAL A 735 18.60 -20.66 21.37
N PRO A 736 18.10 -21.46 20.41
CA PRO A 736 18.37 -22.89 20.39
C PRO A 736 19.87 -23.12 20.19
N MET A 737 20.59 -23.33 21.29
CA MET A 737 22.01 -23.69 21.28
C MET A 737 22.09 -25.20 21.15
N ARG A 738 22.88 -25.66 20.20
CA ARG A 738 23.15 -27.09 20.01
C ARG A 738 23.65 -27.73 21.31
N ARG A 739 22.86 -28.65 21.88
CA ARG A 739 23.27 -29.48 23.01
C ARG A 739 24.17 -30.61 22.50
N LYS A 740 25.49 -30.46 22.57
CA LYS A 740 26.44 -31.50 22.14
C LYS A 740 26.38 -32.71 23.08
N LEU A 741 26.37 -33.93 22.52
CA LEU A 741 26.47 -35.14 23.31
C LEU A 741 27.90 -35.30 23.92
N PRO A 742 28.05 -35.91 25.11
CA PRO A 742 29.34 -36.17 25.72
C PRO A 742 30.21 -37.10 24.86
N LYS A 743 31.54 -37.01 25.01
CA LYS A 743 32.50 -37.87 24.29
C LYS A 743 32.27 -39.37 24.53
N THR A 744 31.79 -39.74 25.71
CA THR A 744 31.39 -41.11 26.07
C THR A 744 29.95 -41.07 26.55
N ARG A 745 29.10 -41.94 25.99
CA ARG A 745 27.65 -41.91 26.21
C ARG A 745 27.03 -43.30 26.05
N PRO A 746 25.89 -43.56 26.69
CA PRO A 746 25.11 -44.76 26.41
C PRO A 746 24.69 -44.79 24.95
N SER A 747 24.84 -45.93 24.31
CA SER A 747 24.26 -46.17 22.99
C SER A 747 23.71 -47.58 22.91
N GLN A 748 22.58 -47.71 22.22
CA GLN A 748 21.97 -49.00 21.90
C GLN A 748 22.15 -49.26 20.41
N THR A 749 22.48 -50.50 20.04
CA THR A 749 22.53 -50.89 18.64
C THR A 749 21.61 -52.08 18.40
N THR A 750 20.64 -51.89 17.53
CA THR A 750 19.64 -52.89 17.17
C THR A 750 19.82 -53.25 15.70
N SER A 751 19.97 -54.54 15.41
CA SER A 751 19.93 -55.03 14.03
C SER A 751 18.50 -55.09 13.53
N PHE A 752 18.28 -54.76 12.26
CA PHE A 752 16.98 -54.89 11.63
C PHE A 752 17.10 -55.43 10.19
N LYS A 753 16.03 -56.06 9.73
CA LYS A 753 15.81 -56.46 8.35
C LYS A 753 14.48 -55.88 7.87
N VAL A 754 14.48 -55.19 6.74
CA VAL A 754 13.28 -54.71 6.05
C VAL A 754 13.34 -55.20 4.61
N GLY A 755 12.43 -56.09 4.23
CA GLY A 755 12.53 -56.81 2.96
C GLY A 755 13.85 -57.58 2.88
N ASP A 756 14.64 -57.38 1.82
CA ASP A 756 15.98 -57.98 1.69
C ASP A 756 17.12 -57.10 2.27
N ALA A 757 16.81 -55.90 2.75
CA ALA A 757 17.80 -54.98 3.30
C ALA A 757 18.08 -55.30 4.77
N LYS A 758 19.34 -55.55 5.11
CA LYS A 758 19.82 -55.75 6.49
C LYS A 758 20.65 -54.56 6.93
N GLY A 759 20.37 -54.05 8.13
CA GLY A 759 21.08 -52.92 8.70
C GLY A 759 21.15 -52.95 10.22
N TYR A 760 21.84 -51.95 10.75
CA TYR A 760 21.94 -51.68 12.18
C TYR A 760 21.53 -50.23 12.40
N ILE A 761 20.66 -50.01 13.38
CA ILE A 761 20.39 -48.68 13.95
C ILE A 761 21.17 -48.57 15.25
N THR A 762 21.96 -47.52 15.39
CA THR A 762 22.65 -47.16 16.63
C THR A 762 22.12 -45.82 17.12
N THR A 763 21.45 -45.81 18.26
CA THR A 763 20.95 -44.61 18.93
C THR A 763 21.91 -44.21 20.04
N GLY A 764 22.31 -42.94 20.06
CA GLY A 764 23.11 -42.36 21.14
C GLY A 764 22.23 -41.50 22.01
N GLU A 765 22.30 -41.72 23.32
CA GLU A 765 21.44 -41.05 24.30
C GLU A 765 22.20 -40.03 25.12
N TYR A 766 21.49 -39.01 25.59
CA TYR A 766 21.96 -38.25 26.74
C TYR A 766 21.77 -39.13 27.99
N PRO A 767 22.75 -39.20 28.91
CA PRO A 767 22.62 -40.00 30.12
C PRO A 767 21.35 -39.66 30.92
N GLY A 768 20.32 -40.51 30.81
CA GLY A 768 19.03 -40.34 31.48
C GLY A 768 18.06 -39.32 30.86
N ASP A 769 18.32 -38.84 29.63
CA ASP A 769 17.56 -37.73 29.02
C ASP A 769 17.36 -37.88 27.51
N GLY A 770 16.82 -39.03 27.10
CA GLY A 770 16.34 -39.29 25.74
C GLY A 770 17.41 -39.42 24.65
N VAL A 771 16.94 -39.66 23.43
CA VAL A 771 17.81 -39.86 22.25
C VAL A 771 18.31 -38.52 21.70
N GLY A 772 19.63 -38.42 21.49
CA GLY A 772 20.28 -37.22 20.96
C GLY A 772 20.95 -37.41 19.60
N GLU A 773 21.17 -38.65 19.18
CA GLU A 773 21.70 -38.95 17.86
C GLU A 773 21.28 -40.35 17.37
N LEU A 774 21.34 -40.50 16.06
CA LEU A 774 20.96 -41.68 15.31
C LEU A 774 22.05 -41.94 14.27
N PHE A 775 22.52 -43.18 14.19
CA PHE A 775 23.35 -43.69 13.10
C PHE A 775 22.71 -44.93 12.50
N ILE A 776 22.80 -45.06 11.18
CA ILE A 776 22.21 -46.18 10.45
C ILE A 776 23.28 -46.78 9.55
N LYS A 777 23.54 -48.07 9.68
CA LYS A 777 24.50 -48.78 8.84
C LYS A 777 23.83 -49.93 8.09
N LEU A 778 23.74 -49.83 6.77
CA LEU A 778 23.26 -50.91 5.91
C LEU A 778 24.41 -51.84 5.46
N GLY A 779 24.10 -53.12 5.25
CA GLY A 779 25.10 -54.16 4.96
C GLY A 779 25.85 -54.05 3.62
N LYS A 780 25.40 -53.20 2.67
CA LYS A 780 26.11 -52.90 1.41
C LYS A 780 26.69 -51.50 1.44
N GLN A 781 27.90 -51.39 2.00
CA GLN A 781 28.64 -50.13 2.11
C GLN A 781 28.91 -49.53 0.71
N GLY A 782 28.57 -48.26 0.50
CA GLY A 782 28.78 -47.54 -0.77
C GLY A 782 27.58 -47.48 -1.74
N SER A 783 26.40 -47.97 -1.35
CA SER A 783 25.17 -47.77 -2.13
C SER A 783 24.57 -46.37 -1.91
N THR A 784 23.87 -45.83 -2.91
CA THR A 784 23.17 -44.53 -2.83
C THR A 784 22.23 -44.47 -1.62
N LEU A 785 21.54 -45.57 -1.34
CA LEU A 785 20.64 -45.68 -0.19
C LEU A 785 21.38 -45.57 1.15
N SER A 786 22.59 -46.14 1.26
CA SER A 786 23.42 -46.00 2.47
C SER A 786 23.80 -44.54 2.69
N GLY A 787 24.26 -43.84 1.64
CA GLY A 787 24.64 -42.42 1.75
C GLY A 787 23.46 -41.51 2.09
N LEU A 788 22.26 -41.81 1.56
CA LEU A 788 21.05 -41.05 1.86
C LEU A 788 20.57 -41.28 3.30
N LEU A 789 20.63 -42.52 3.80
CA LEU A 789 20.30 -42.82 5.20
C LEU A 789 21.33 -42.25 6.18
N ASP A 790 22.61 -42.19 5.81
CA ASP A 790 23.63 -41.51 6.61
C ASP A 790 23.33 -40.00 6.72
N ALA A 791 22.99 -39.35 5.60
CA ALA A 791 22.60 -37.93 5.60
C ALA A 791 21.31 -37.69 6.39
N PHE A 792 20.33 -38.58 6.27
CA PHE A 792 19.09 -38.56 7.05
C PHE A 792 19.37 -38.66 8.55
N ALA A 793 20.18 -39.64 8.96
CA ALA A 793 20.52 -39.87 10.36
C ALA A 793 21.26 -38.67 10.97
N ILE A 794 22.16 -38.03 10.21
CA ILE A 794 22.83 -36.79 10.61
C ILE A 794 21.83 -35.64 10.79
N SER A 795 20.89 -35.48 9.87
CA SER A 795 19.88 -34.41 9.93
C SER A 795 18.98 -34.55 11.17
N VAL A 796 18.47 -35.75 11.42
CA VAL A 796 17.65 -36.06 12.62
C VAL A 796 18.47 -35.83 13.89
N SER A 797 19.73 -36.28 13.92
CA SER A 797 20.63 -36.08 15.06
C SER A 797 20.87 -34.59 15.36
N ILE A 798 21.08 -33.77 14.34
CA ILE A 798 21.25 -32.33 14.51
C ILE A 798 19.98 -31.74 15.10
N GLY A 799 18.81 -32.03 14.54
CA GLY A 799 17.57 -31.44 15.05
C GLY A 799 17.24 -31.86 16.48
N LEU A 800 17.46 -33.14 16.85
CA LEU A 800 17.35 -33.59 18.24
C LEU A 800 18.28 -32.80 19.18
N GLN A 801 19.52 -32.53 18.74
CA GLN A 801 20.48 -31.72 19.52
C GLN A 801 20.12 -30.24 19.61
N TYR A 802 19.27 -29.73 18.72
CA TYR A 802 18.74 -28.36 18.75
C TYR A 802 17.35 -28.27 19.41
N GLY A 803 16.88 -29.36 20.03
CA GLY A 803 15.66 -29.38 20.83
C GLY A 803 14.39 -29.69 20.04
N VAL A 804 14.49 -30.20 18.81
CA VAL A 804 13.31 -30.70 18.08
C VAL A 804 12.80 -31.97 18.77
N PRO A 805 11.52 -32.03 19.22
CA PRO A 805 10.99 -33.21 19.88
C PRO A 805 10.98 -34.45 18.96
N LEU A 806 11.31 -35.62 19.51
CA LEU A 806 11.30 -36.88 18.76
C LEU A 806 9.92 -37.20 18.16
N GLU A 807 8.83 -36.90 18.89
CA GLU A 807 7.44 -37.05 18.44
C GLU A 807 7.18 -36.35 17.10
N SER A 808 7.78 -35.18 16.89
CA SER A 808 7.67 -34.42 15.64
C SER A 808 8.32 -35.15 14.46
N TYR A 809 9.43 -35.86 14.70
CA TYR A 809 10.06 -36.69 13.67
C TYR A 809 9.26 -37.96 13.39
N VAL A 810 8.78 -38.62 14.45
CA VAL A 810 7.96 -39.83 14.30
C VAL A 810 6.70 -39.55 13.49
N SER A 811 5.94 -38.51 13.85
CA SER A 811 4.68 -38.17 13.17
C SER A 811 4.85 -37.82 11.70
N LYS A 812 6.00 -37.25 11.31
CA LYS A 812 6.28 -36.88 9.92
C LYS A 812 6.81 -38.03 9.07
N PHE A 813 7.53 -38.97 9.66
CA PHE A 813 8.20 -40.04 8.92
C PHE A 813 7.48 -41.38 8.97
N MET A 814 6.55 -41.57 9.91
CA MET A 814 5.68 -42.75 9.90
C MET A 814 4.79 -42.75 8.64
N ASN A 815 4.56 -43.94 8.08
CA ASN A 815 3.84 -44.20 6.82
C ASN A 815 4.51 -43.68 5.54
N MET A 816 5.75 -43.19 5.60
CA MET A 816 6.50 -42.81 4.40
C MET A 816 6.78 -44.04 3.52
N ARG A 817 6.53 -43.93 2.21
CA ARG A 817 6.55 -45.07 1.28
C ARG A 817 7.68 -45.00 0.26
N PHE A 818 8.59 -45.97 0.29
CA PHE A 818 9.61 -46.21 -0.74
C PHE A 818 10.38 -47.51 -0.47
N GLU A 819 11.00 -48.09 -1.49
CA GLU A 819 11.81 -49.32 -1.37
C GLU A 819 13.18 -49.05 -0.73
N PRO A 820 13.68 -49.91 0.18
CA PRO A 820 13.14 -51.22 0.57
C PRO A 820 11.94 -51.14 1.52
N ALA A 821 10.87 -51.84 1.17
CA ALA A 821 9.66 -52.01 1.97
C ALA A 821 9.33 -53.50 2.17
N GLY A 822 8.43 -53.82 3.09
CA GLY A 822 7.93 -55.18 3.26
C GLY A 822 8.06 -55.73 4.67
N MET A 823 8.13 -57.06 4.77
CA MET A 823 8.22 -57.76 6.05
C MET A 823 9.52 -57.45 6.78
N THR A 824 9.42 -57.34 8.10
CA THR A 824 10.58 -57.13 8.98
C THR A 824 10.85 -58.35 9.85
N ASP A 825 12.03 -58.39 10.48
CA ASP A 825 12.36 -59.35 11.54
C ASP A 825 12.01 -58.86 12.96
N ASP A 826 11.37 -57.69 13.09
CA ASP A 826 10.92 -57.14 14.36
C ASP A 826 9.48 -57.61 14.67
N PRO A 827 9.26 -58.31 15.80
CA PRO A 827 7.92 -58.78 16.16
C PRO A 827 6.91 -57.64 16.35
N GLU A 828 7.35 -56.47 16.82
CA GLU A 828 6.49 -55.30 17.09
C GLU A 828 6.02 -54.61 15.79
N ILE A 829 6.86 -54.62 14.75
CA ILE A 829 6.63 -53.92 13.48
C ILE A 829 6.77 -54.91 12.31
N ARG A 830 5.84 -55.86 12.19
CA ARG A 830 5.96 -56.96 11.19
C ARG A 830 5.99 -56.53 9.73
N PHE A 831 5.42 -55.38 9.40
CA PHE A 831 5.39 -54.84 8.04
C PHE A 831 5.65 -53.33 8.05
N THR A 832 6.43 -52.86 7.09
CA THR A 832 6.75 -51.44 6.92
C THR A 832 6.67 -50.99 5.46
N THR A 833 6.31 -49.72 5.24
CA THR A 833 6.22 -49.14 3.89
C THR A 833 7.53 -48.51 3.41
N SER A 834 8.53 -48.40 4.29
CA SER A 834 9.91 -48.08 3.95
C SER A 834 10.85 -48.36 5.14
N ILE A 835 12.16 -48.23 4.93
CA ILE A 835 13.14 -48.23 6.03
C ILE A 835 12.94 -47.03 6.97
N VAL A 836 12.63 -45.83 6.45
CA VAL A 836 12.44 -44.63 7.30
C VAL A 836 11.18 -44.74 8.16
N ASP A 837 10.10 -45.29 7.60
CA ASP A 837 8.87 -45.60 8.35
C ASP A 837 9.13 -46.62 9.48
N TYR A 838 9.94 -47.64 9.21
CA TYR A 838 10.35 -48.60 10.24
C TYR A 838 11.15 -47.91 11.35
N LEU A 839 12.15 -47.09 11.00
CA LEU A 839 13.00 -46.40 11.97
C LEU A 839 12.18 -45.43 12.84
N ALA A 840 11.26 -44.67 12.24
CA ALA A 840 10.38 -43.75 12.97
C ALA A 840 9.50 -44.49 13.97
N ARG A 841 8.82 -45.56 13.54
CA ARG A 841 7.97 -46.36 14.44
C ARG A 841 8.78 -47.11 15.49
N LYS A 842 10.00 -47.56 15.17
CA LYS A 842 10.89 -48.22 16.12
C LYS A 842 11.37 -47.26 17.20
N MET A 843 11.79 -46.05 16.82
CA MET A 843 12.16 -45.00 17.76
C MET A 843 10.98 -44.56 18.62
N ALA A 844 9.76 -44.56 18.06
CA ALA A 844 8.57 -44.29 18.86
C ALA A 844 8.41 -45.33 19.96
N ILE A 845 8.37 -46.63 19.61
CA ILE A 845 8.19 -47.73 20.56
C ILE A 845 9.27 -47.74 21.66
N GLU A 846 10.51 -47.43 21.31
CA GLU A 846 11.62 -47.46 22.28
C GLU A 846 11.72 -46.21 23.16
N TYR A 847 11.36 -45.02 22.66
CA TYR A 847 11.68 -43.75 23.34
C TYR A 847 10.48 -42.83 23.63
N LEU A 848 9.29 -43.08 23.07
CA LEU A 848 8.10 -42.28 23.36
C LEU A 848 7.19 -42.96 24.40
N PRO A 849 6.63 -42.18 25.35
CA PRO A 849 5.67 -42.70 26.31
C PRO A 849 4.34 -43.09 25.65
N TYR A 850 3.56 -43.94 26.32
CA TYR A 850 2.34 -44.56 25.78
C TYR A 850 1.33 -43.53 25.25
N ASP A 851 1.04 -42.48 26.02
CA ASP A 851 0.09 -41.41 25.68
C ASP A 851 0.45 -40.72 24.34
N LYS A 852 1.74 -40.48 24.11
CA LYS A 852 2.24 -39.90 22.86
C LYS A 852 2.19 -40.89 21.70
N ARG A 853 2.44 -42.17 21.96
CA ARG A 853 2.35 -43.22 20.93
C ARG A 853 0.91 -43.54 20.54
N GLU A 854 -0.02 -43.52 21.49
CA GLU A 854 -1.45 -43.71 21.28
C GLU A 854 -2.02 -42.64 20.33
N GLY A 855 -1.68 -41.36 20.54
CA GLY A 855 -2.05 -40.27 19.63
C GLY A 855 -1.50 -40.41 18.20
N LEU A 856 -0.43 -41.20 18.03
CA LEU A 856 0.15 -41.54 16.73
C LEU A 856 -0.36 -42.89 16.18
N GLY A 857 -1.19 -43.62 16.93
CA GLY A 857 -1.67 -44.95 16.56
C GLY A 857 -0.60 -46.04 16.54
N ILE A 858 0.48 -45.87 17.33
CA ILE A 858 1.59 -46.83 17.45
C ILE A 858 1.45 -47.60 18.77
N PHE A 859 1.14 -48.88 18.70
CA PHE A 859 0.93 -49.73 19.88
C PHE A 859 1.88 -50.93 19.86
N THR A 860 2.35 -51.33 21.04
CA THR A 860 3.12 -52.58 21.20
C THR A 860 2.21 -53.80 21.05
N ILE A 861 2.78 -55.00 20.92
CA ILE A 861 2.00 -56.24 20.89
C ILE A 861 1.19 -56.39 22.18
N GLU A 862 1.82 -56.18 23.35
CA GLU A 862 1.15 -56.30 24.64
C GLU A 862 -0.03 -55.33 24.79
N GLU A 863 0.14 -54.07 24.35
CA GLU A 863 -0.92 -53.06 24.35
C GLU A 863 -2.07 -53.44 23.41
N ARG A 864 -1.76 -53.95 22.20
CA ARG A 864 -2.78 -54.44 21.26
C ARG A 864 -3.52 -55.67 21.79
N THR A 865 -2.84 -56.56 22.49
CA THR A 865 -3.45 -57.74 23.10
C THR A 865 -4.34 -57.34 24.28
N ALA A 866 -3.92 -56.39 25.12
CA ALA A 866 -4.75 -55.86 26.20
C ALA A 866 -6.02 -55.16 25.69
N MET A 867 -5.91 -54.39 24.59
CA MET A 867 -7.07 -53.78 23.92
C MET A 867 -8.06 -54.80 23.33
N LEU A 868 -7.60 -56.02 23.01
CA LEU A 868 -8.45 -57.11 22.54
C LEU A 868 -9.11 -57.87 23.71
N ASP A 869 -8.45 -57.96 24.87
CA ASP A 869 -8.97 -58.62 26.08
C ASP A 869 -10.02 -57.75 26.84
N GLU A 870 -9.95 -56.41 26.74
CA GLU A 870 -10.97 -55.50 27.29
C GLU A 870 -12.27 -55.45 26.46
N GLY A 871 -12.28 -56.07 25.28
CA GLY A 871 -13.42 -56.17 24.37
C GLY A 871 -14.14 -57.52 24.40
N ASN A 872 -14.57 -58.00 25.57
CA ASN A 872 -15.32 -59.26 25.67
C ASN A 872 -16.81 -59.04 25.32
N GLY A 873 -17.15 -59.36 24.07
CA GLY A 873 -18.51 -59.37 23.54
C GLY A 873 -18.58 -59.93 22.11
N HIS A 874 -17.97 -61.09 21.86
CA HIS A 874 -18.16 -61.82 20.60
C HIS A 874 -19.56 -62.46 20.57
N GLU A 875 -20.48 -61.91 19.76
CA GLU A 875 -21.43 -62.73 19.00
C GLU A 875 -20.88 -62.88 17.58
N GLU A 876 -20.60 -64.13 17.18
CA GLU A 876 -20.25 -64.46 15.79
C GLU A 876 -21.41 -64.09 14.85
N PRO A 877 -21.21 -63.22 13.83
CA PRO A 877 -22.25 -62.93 12.86
C PRO A 877 -22.46 -64.12 11.92
N ALA A 878 -23.67 -64.69 11.96
CA ALA A 878 -24.13 -65.72 11.03
C ALA A 878 -24.14 -65.21 9.58
N VAL A 879 -23.66 -66.03 8.64
CA VAL A 879 -23.67 -65.76 7.19
C VAL A 879 -25.12 -65.63 6.68
N PRO A 880 -25.58 -64.46 6.20
CA PRO A 880 -26.93 -64.31 5.67
C PRO A 880 -27.01 -64.88 4.25
N LYS A 881 -27.97 -65.78 4.00
CA LYS A 881 -28.33 -66.22 2.64
C LYS A 881 -29.05 -65.08 1.89
N ALA A 882 -28.79 -64.98 0.59
CA ALA A 882 -29.43 -64.01 -0.30
C ALA A 882 -30.96 -64.10 -0.26
N PRO A 883 -31.68 -62.96 -0.24
CA PRO A 883 -33.14 -62.93 -0.23
C PRO A 883 -33.73 -63.39 -1.56
N THR A 884 -34.89 -64.05 -1.52
CA THR A 884 -35.60 -64.56 -2.70
C THR A 884 -36.26 -63.43 -3.49
N ALA A 885 -36.45 -63.65 -4.80
CA ALA A 885 -36.98 -62.65 -5.74
C ALA A 885 -38.37 -62.09 -5.36
N GLU A 886 -39.14 -62.80 -4.55
CA GLU A 886 -40.45 -62.36 -4.06
C GLU A 886 -40.35 -61.32 -2.93
N ALA A 887 -39.25 -61.29 -2.17
CA ALA A 887 -39.03 -60.31 -1.10
C ALA A 887 -38.59 -58.93 -1.64
N VAL A 888 -37.99 -58.89 -2.83
CA VAL A 888 -37.55 -57.64 -3.48
C VAL A 888 -38.72 -56.90 -4.15
N ALA A 889 -39.77 -57.63 -4.56
CA ALA A 889 -40.92 -57.05 -5.27
C ALA A 889 -41.98 -56.40 -4.35
N ALA A 890 -41.88 -56.56 -3.02
CA ALA A 890 -42.91 -56.14 -2.06
C ALA A 890 -42.51 -54.98 -1.12
N ALA A 891 -41.33 -54.38 -1.28
CA ALA A 891 -40.87 -53.29 -0.41
C ALA A 891 -41.32 -51.90 -0.93
N LYS A 892 -42.11 -51.19 -0.13
CA LYS A 892 -42.53 -49.79 -0.36
C LYS A 892 -41.37 -48.80 -0.15
N GLU A 893 -41.40 -47.70 -0.90
CA GLU A 893 -40.47 -46.57 -0.76
C GLU A 893 -40.48 -45.99 0.66
N LEU A 894 -39.28 -45.75 1.18
CA LEU A 894 -39.03 -45.10 2.47
C LEU A 894 -38.20 -43.81 2.26
N PRO A 895 -38.32 -42.85 3.20
CA PRO A 895 -38.18 -41.42 2.95
C PRO A 895 -36.73 -40.92 2.95
N ARG A 896 -36.55 -39.72 2.35
CA ARG A 896 -35.29 -38.95 2.39
C ARG A 896 -34.85 -38.71 3.84
N PHE A 897 -33.62 -39.09 4.14
CA PHE A 897 -32.96 -38.83 5.42
C PHE A 897 -32.13 -37.54 5.36
N GLU A 898 -32.36 -36.67 6.34
CA GLU A 898 -31.45 -35.62 6.80
C GLU A 898 -30.40 -36.23 7.76
N GLY A 899 -29.19 -35.66 7.76
CA GLY A 899 -28.28 -35.56 8.91
C GLY A 899 -27.71 -36.86 9.53
N GLY A 900 -26.45 -37.17 9.20
CA GLY A 900 -25.61 -38.09 9.97
C GLY A 900 -24.21 -38.21 9.38
N SER A 901 -23.23 -37.57 10.01
CA SER A 901 -21.80 -37.60 9.63
C SER A 901 -21.22 -39.02 9.71
N VAL A 902 -20.94 -39.61 8.55
CA VAL A 902 -20.04 -40.77 8.45
C VAL A 902 -18.65 -40.23 8.09
N PRO A 903 -17.61 -40.49 8.90
CA PRO A 903 -16.25 -40.10 8.54
C PRO A 903 -15.82 -40.86 7.29
N VAL A 904 -15.49 -40.14 6.22
CA VAL A 904 -14.93 -40.70 4.99
C VAL A 904 -13.44 -40.92 5.23
N ASP A 905 -13.01 -42.18 5.33
CA ASP A 905 -11.61 -42.57 5.49
C ASP A 905 -10.87 -42.39 4.14
N HIS A 906 -10.15 -41.27 4.00
CA HIS A 906 -9.58 -40.84 2.72
C HIS A 906 -8.39 -41.70 2.23
N ASP A 907 -7.83 -42.58 3.06
CA ASP A 907 -6.53 -43.24 2.78
C ASP A 907 -6.56 -44.77 2.65
N ALA A 908 -7.73 -45.40 2.57
CA ALA A 908 -7.79 -46.86 2.40
C ALA A 908 -7.39 -47.33 0.98
N PRO A 909 -6.58 -48.39 0.84
CA PRO A 909 -6.07 -48.87 -0.44
C PRO A 909 -7.18 -49.48 -1.31
N MET A 910 -6.98 -49.48 -2.63
CA MET A 910 -7.87 -50.17 -3.56
C MET A 910 -7.65 -51.68 -3.50
N CYS A 911 -8.72 -52.46 -3.53
CA CYS A 911 -8.64 -53.91 -3.59
C CYS A 911 -7.91 -54.31 -4.87
N PHE A 912 -6.85 -55.11 -4.74
CA PHE A 912 -6.06 -55.55 -5.89
C PHE A 912 -6.83 -56.50 -6.83
N GLU A 913 -7.97 -57.02 -6.38
CA GLU A 913 -8.75 -58.03 -7.09
C GLU A 913 -9.93 -57.42 -7.87
N CYS A 914 -10.66 -56.47 -7.26
CA CYS A 914 -11.81 -55.82 -7.90
C CYS A 914 -11.67 -54.30 -8.08
N GLY A 915 -10.60 -53.70 -7.56
CA GLY A 915 -10.33 -52.27 -7.71
C GLY A 915 -11.22 -51.36 -6.86
N ILE A 916 -12.03 -51.89 -5.93
CA ILE A 916 -12.87 -51.07 -5.04
C ILE A 916 -12.09 -50.69 -3.79
N LYS A 917 -12.27 -49.45 -3.32
CA LYS A 917 -11.61 -48.93 -2.13
C LYS A 917 -11.95 -49.81 -0.92
N MET A 918 -10.92 -50.39 -0.30
CA MET A 918 -11.10 -51.26 0.84
C MET A 918 -11.46 -50.43 2.08
N LYS A 919 -11.99 -51.07 3.11
CA LYS A 919 -12.30 -50.42 4.38
C LYS A 919 -11.43 -51.01 5.47
N ARG A 920 -11.03 -50.16 6.42
CA ARG A 920 -10.18 -50.58 7.53
C ARG A 920 -10.95 -51.52 8.47
N ALA A 921 -10.33 -52.65 8.78
CA ALA A 921 -10.81 -53.66 9.71
C ALA A 921 -9.64 -54.01 10.65
N GLY A 922 -9.53 -53.27 11.75
CA GLY A 922 -8.39 -53.34 12.67
C GLY A 922 -7.07 -52.87 12.02
N ALA A 923 -6.05 -53.72 12.09
CA ALA A 923 -4.74 -53.47 11.45
C ALA A 923 -4.71 -53.82 9.94
N CYS A 924 -5.77 -54.43 9.43
CA CYS A 924 -5.90 -54.84 8.03
C CYS A 924 -7.01 -54.05 7.33
N HIS A 925 -7.14 -54.27 6.02
CA HIS A 925 -8.24 -53.76 5.21
C HIS A 925 -9.03 -54.92 4.62
N VAL A 926 -10.35 -54.76 4.50
CA VAL A 926 -11.25 -55.71 3.84
C VAL A 926 -11.98 -55.01 2.70
N CYS A 927 -12.08 -55.68 1.56
CA CYS A 927 -12.91 -55.20 0.47
C CYS A 927 -14.36 -55.56 0.75
N GLU A 928 -15.23 -54.56 0.94
CA GLU A 928 -16.65 -54.79 1.18
C GLU A 928 -17.36 -55.40 -0.04
N SER A 929 -16.78 -55.32 -1.24
CA SER A 929 -17.39 -55.85 -2.46
C SER A 929 -17.06 -57.32 -2.76
N CYS A 930 -15.81 -57.76 -2.56
CA CYS A 930 -15.40 -59.14 -2.89
C CYS A 930 -14.92 -59.95 -1.68
N GLY A 931 -14.84 -59.33 -0.50
CA GLY A 931 -14.43 -59.99 0.75
C GLY A 931 -12.92 -60.21 0.90
N THR A 932 -12.11 -59.87 -0.12
CA THR A 932 -10.65 -60.01 -0.07
C THR A 932 -10.07 -59.13 1.04
N THR A 933 -9.21 -59.70 1.89
CA THR A 933 -8.51 -58.97 2.95
C THR A 933 -7.07 -58.65 2.52
N SER A 934 -6.49 -57.58 3.07
CA SER A 934 -5.10 -57.18 2.80
C SER A 934 -4.07 -58.06 3.53
N GLY A 935 -4.43 -59.27 3.96
CA GLY A 935 -3.51 -60.25 4.55
C GLY A 935 -3.69 -60.61 6.03
N CYS A 936 -4.85 -60.37 6.64
CA CYS A 936 -5.22 -60.97 7.93
C CYS A 936 -6.14 -62.18 7.65
N SER A 937 -5.75 -63.36 8.16
CA SER A 937 -6.63 -64.52 8.34
C SER A 937 -7.18 -64.53 9.76
#